data_AF-A0A7W1IL96-F1
#
_entry.id   AF-A0A7W1IL96-F1
#
_cell.length_a   1.000
_cell.length_b   1.000
_cell.length_c   1.000
_cell.angle_alpha   90.00
_cell.angle_beta   90.00
_cell.angle_gamma   90.00
#
_symmetry.space_group_name_H-M   'P 1'
#
loop_
_entity.id
_entity.type
_entity.pdbx_description
1 polymer ?
#
loop_
_entity_poly.entity_id
_entity_poly.type
_entity_poly.pdbx_seq_one_letter_code
_entity_poly.pdbx_strand_id
1 'polypeptide(L)'
;MKKHLFILLFSVISVFASAQTNKITKKACGTGDPGAEWNEWFNKKVEEFKKNNSAQKNQNANYTIPVIFHVIHGGQGVGSYPNISQAQINSQITILNNDFAGTGLNVGNVSSTAFSSLVSNCNVNFCLAQKNPSGATLAEPGIERINYTTNSWANPTSFTTITNFRNYIENTIKPNTIWDPTRYLNMWLTDVDGAVGLLGYATFPPSTGLSGLTSGLGTTTTDGVWCWSRSIGDIGSLSPPYNKGRTATHEIGHWLGLRHIWGDASCGNDFCNDTPAQQQENVGCPGYPHVTCSNGPDGDMFMNFMDYSDDACMYMFTPDQRDRVQTAMSNCPFRTQLTASSATLCGGGPVACSYTVSNFTNTDTLANPLGLRRASAIASETFCPQGAGKAGYISGTNCYGDLEKAEFISASKYASATNPVISGVVVLFFNYIGVGTDGNSNVDMKIYNGSSAASAPGSLIGSTTSNLSTIAATTNTTSVSYCGNPGLAFGVPVIMPYKFIFSSPVNAPTSGGFFASVTLPNIPGDTVVVFDKMTGSSNTGWEKWSDNSWHDMKTAWGGTRNFNLAILPIIDCATGVRENSVLNNAVSLFPNPSNGNFNVITTFATSQNIVITVYNMLGQNVYSNKLNNVSQTIHEVDLKNQAGGVYLVEVKSGTEKVVKRMILNK
;
A
#
# COMPACT_ATOMS: atom_id res chain seq x y z
N MET A 1 70.68 -33.80 -23.84
CA MET A 1 69.27 -33.44 -24.06
C MET A 1 68.37 -34.60 -23.66
N LYS A 2 67.93 -34.65 -22.39
CA LYS A 2 66.88 -35.56 -21.92
C LYS A 2 66.01 -34.79 -20.94
N LYS A 3 64.73 -34.66 -21.29
CA LYS A 3 63.66 -34.06 -20.50
C LYS A 3 63.20 -35.08 -19.45
N HIS A 4 63.14 -34.69 -18.18
CA HIS A 4 62.26 -35.31 -17.20
C HIS A 4 61.37 -34.23 -16.60
N LEU A 5 60.11 -34.28 -17.00
CA LEU A 5 59.00 -33.44 -16.58
C LEU A 5 58.36 -34.12 -15.36
N PHE A 6 58.40 -33.46 -14.20
CA PHE A 6 57.65 -33.86 -13.01
C PHE A 6 56.24 -33.26 -13.12
N ILE A 7 55.23 -34.10 -13.33
CA ILE A 7 53.80 -33.71 -13.28
C ILE A 7 53.28 -34.11 -11.90
N LEU A 8 52.96 -33.13 -11.05
CA LEU A 8 52.11 -33.33 -9.88
C LEU A 8 50.64 -33.35 -10.34
N LEU A 9 49.96 -34.48 -10.15
CA LEU A 9 48.50 -34.56 -10.25
C LEU A 9 47.87 -33.86 -9.04
N PHE A 10 47.19 -32.74 -9.26
CA PHE A 10 46.16 -32.23 -8.35
C PHE A 10 44.81 -32.80 -8.79
N SER A 11 44.23 -33.72 -8.01
CA SER A 11 42.86 -34.19 -8.19
C SER A 11 41.88 -33.12 -7.70
N VAL A 12 41.23 -32.42 -8.62
CA VAL A 12 40.09 -31.56 -8.31
C VAL A 12 38.86 -32.46 -8.18
N ILE A 13 38.43 -32.73 -6.94
CA ILE A 13 37.11 -33.31 -6.66
C ILE A 13 36.11 -32.14 -6.75
N SER A 14 35.49 -31.98 -7.92
CA SER A 14 34.31 -31.12 -8.07
C SER A 14 33.10 -31.84 -7.48
N VAL A 15 32.71 -31.44 -6.26
CA VAL A 15 31.40 -31.80 -5.70
C VAL A 15 30.34 -31.01 -6.46
N PHE A 16 29.72 -31.64 -7.46
CA PHE A 16 28.45 -31.17 -7.98
C PHE A 16 27.38 -31.45 -6.93
N ALA A 17 27.04 -30.44 -6.12
CA ALA A 17 25.78 -30.43 -5.41
C ALA A 17 24.67 -30.27 -6.46
N SER A 18 24.06 -31.38 -6.86
CA SER A 18 22.76 -31.36 -7.52
C SER A 18 21.74 -30.77 -6.54
N ALA A 19 21.46 -29.48 -6.64
CA ALA A 19 20.27 -28.90 -6.04
C ALA A 19 19.06 -29.50 -6.77
N GLN A 20 18.50 -30.57 -6.22
CA GLN A 20 17.23 -31.10 -6.67
C GLN A 20 16.18 -30.04 -6.31
N THR A 21 15.84 -29.17 -7.25
CA THR A 21 14.76 -28.20 -7.05
C THR A 21 13.46 -28.97 -7.01
N ASN A 22 12.85 -29.09 -5.82
CA ASN A 22 11.47 -29.56 -5.64
C ASN A 22 10.53 -28.68 -6.47
N LYS A 23 10.24 -29.12 -7.70
CA LYS A 23 9.41 -28.38 -8.64
C LYS A 23 8.10 -29.14 -8.83
N ILE A 24 7.00 -28.52 -8.41
CA ILE A 24 5.64 -29.00 -8.65
C ILE A 24 5.20 -28.45 -10.01
N THR A 25 4.83 -29.34 -10.93
CA THR A 25 4.57 -28.99 -12.35
C THR A 25 3.09 -28.99 -12.74
N LYS A 26 2.19 -29.41 -11.84
CA LYS A 26 0.74 -29.34 -12.00
C LYS A 26 0.13 -28.75 -10.73
N LYS A 27 -0.86 -27.85 -10.87
CA LYS A 27 -1.65 -27.36 -9.74
C LYS A 27 -2.44 -28.55 -9.19
N ALA A 28 -2.13 -28.91 -7.95
CA ALA A 28 -2.92 -29.86 -7.20
C ALA A 28 -3.31 -29.21 -5.87
N CYS A 29 -4.61 -29.10 -5.67
CA CYS A 29 -5.22 -28.72 -4.40
C CYS A 29 -5.64 -30.01 -3.67
N GLY A 30 -5.39 -30.03 -2.36
CA GLY A 30 -5.77 -31.13 -1.48
C GLY A 30 -7.14 -30.97 -0.85
N THR A 31 -7.90 -29.92 -1.16
CA THR A 31 -9.22 -29.70 -0.59
C THR A 31 -10.20 -30.71 -1.21
N GLY A 32 -10.72 -31.64 -0.40
CA GLY A 32 -11.69 -32.64 -0.84
C GLY A 32 -13.13 -32.13 -0.74
N ASP A 33 -14.06 -32.78 -1.45
CA ASP A 33 -15.50 -32.48 -1.40
C ASP A 33 -16.02 -32.51 0.06
N PRO A 34 -16.73 -31.46 0.52
CA PRO A 34 -17.28 -31.40 1.87
C PRO A 34 -18.46 -32.38 2.11
N GLY A 35 -18.94 -33.05 1.07
CA GLY A 35 -19.97 -34.09 1.13
C GLY A 35 -21.39 -33.57 0.91
N ALA A 36 -22.31 -34.48 0.59
CA ALA A 36 -23.68 -34.15 0.19
C ALA A 36 -24.47 -33.38 1.27
N GLU A 37 -24.36 -33.78 2.53
CA GLU A 37 -25.08 -33.16 3.65
C GLU A 37 -24.65 -31.70 3.86
N TRP A 38 -23.34 -31.41 3.77
CA TRP A 38 -22.84 -30.05 3.84
C TRP A 38 -23.33 -29.22 2.65
N ASN A 39 -23.26 -29.78 1.44
CA ASN A 39 -23.70 -29.12 0.22
C ASN A 39 -25.19 -28.75 0.31
N GLU A 40 -26.06 -29.66 0.75
CA GLU A 40 -27.48 -29.38 0.93
C GLU A 40 -27.72 -28.25 1.93
N TRP A 41 -27.08 -28.32 3.10
CA TRP A 41 -27.21 -27.29 4.13
C TRP A 41 -26.73 -25.92 3.64
N PHE A 42 -25.54 -25.86 3.03
CA PHE A 42 -24.94 -24.59 2.61
C PHE A 42 -25.72 -23.98 1.43
N ASN A 43 -26.16 -24.80 0.47
CA ASN A 43 -26.98 -24.32 -0.64
C ASN A 43 -28.31 -23.74 -0.15
N LYS A 44 -28.96 -24.35 0.85
CA LYS A 44 -30.14 -23.77 1.49
C LYS A 44 -29.84 -22.39 2.10
N LYS A 45 -28.68 -22.21 2.74
CA LYS A 45 -28.24 -20.90 3.25
C LYS A 45 -27.98 -19.88 2.14
N VAL A 46 -27.43 -20.29 1.01
CA VAL A 46 -27.22 -19.43 -0.15
C VAL A 46 -28.55 -18.97 -0.74
N GLU A 47 -29.54 -19.86 -0.84
CA GLU A 47 -30.89 -19.49 -1.28
C GLU A 47 -31.58 -18.51 -0.31
N GLU A 48 -31.45 -18.75 1.00
CA GLU A 48 -31.94 -17.82 2.04
C GLU A 48 -31.28 -16.44 1.90
N PHE A 49 -29.96 -16.38 1.69
CA PHE A 49 -29.20 -15.15 1.46
C PHE A 49 -29.70 -14.41 0.21
N LYS A 50 -29.83 -15.11 -0.93
CA LYS A 50 -30.31 -14.54 -2.20
C LYS A 50 -31.74 -13.97 -2.08
N LYS A 51 -32.65 -14.68 -1.39
CA LYS A 51 -34.02 -14.22 -1.12
C LYS A 51 -34.04 -12.97 -0.24
N ASN A 52 -33.19 -12.91 0.78
CA ASN A 52 -33.11 -11.76 1.69
C ASN A 52 -32.54 -10.50 1.00
N ASN A 53 -31.59 -10.66 0.08
CA ASN A 53 -31.01 -9.54 -0.68
C ASN A 53 -31.97 -8.98 -1.74
N SER A 54 -32.71 -9.85 -2.44
CA SER A 54 -33.70 -9.42 -3.45
C SER A 54 -34.92 -8.70 -2.87
N ALA A 55 -35.16 -8.81 -1.56
CA ALA A 55 -36.21 -8.11 -0.82
C ALA A 55 -35.80 -6.70 -0.28
N GLN A 56 -34.69 -6.11 -0.74
CA GLN A 56 -34.18 -4.78 -0.32
C GLN A 56 -33.94 -4.65 1.19
N LYS A 57 -33.46 -5.70 1.87
CA LYS A 57 -33.15 -5.63 3.32
C LYS A 57 -31.67 -5.74 3.69
N ASN A 58 -30.75 -6.07 2.79
CA ASN A 58 -29.30 -6.01 3.04
C ASN A 58 -28.51 -5.73 1.75
N GLN A 59 -27.56 -4.80 1.82
CA GLN A 59 -26.47 -4.72 0.84
C GLN A 59 -25.41 -5.77 1.19
N ASN A 60 -24.64 -6.26 0.21
CA ASN A 60 -23.51 -7.15 0.47
C ASN A 60 -22.57 -6.50 1.49
N ALA A 61 -22.33 -7.20 2.60
CA ALA A 61 -21.52 -6.68 3.69
C ALA A 61 -20.05 -6.65 3.27
N ASN A 62 -19.34 -5.61 3.69
CA ASN A 62 -17.89 -5.55 3.54
C ASN A 62 -17.24 -6.23 4.74
N TYR A 63 -16.62 -7.38 4.51
CA TYR A 63 -15.94 -8.14 5.54
C TYR A 63 -14.43 -7.85 5.53
N THR A 64 -13.84 -7.73 6.71
CA THR A 64 -12.38 -7.61 6.87
C THR A 64 -11.89 -8.77 7.72
N ILE A 65 -10.98 -9.57 7.18
CA ILE A 65 -10.51 -10.83 7.75
C ILE A 65 -9.06 -10.65 8.25
N PRO A 66 -8.81 -10.75 9.57
CA PRO A 66 -7.46 -10.79 10.10
C PRO A 66 -6.77 -12.08 9.70
N VAL A 67 -5.55 -11.97 9.18
CA VAL A 67 -4.76 -13.10 8.70
C VAL A 67 -3.50 -13.24 9.55
N ILE A 68 -3.19 -14.47 9.95
CA ILE A 68 -1.92 -14.86 10.56
C ILE A 68 -1.27 -15.94 9.70
N PHE A 69 -0.03 -15.71 9.28
CA PHE A 69 0.79 -16.66 8.56
C PHE A 69 1.75 -17.36 9.53
N HIS A 70 1.55 -18.66 9.71
CA HIS A 70 2.48 -19.53 10.42
C HIS A 70 3.55 -20.02 9.44
N VAL A 71 4.75 -19.45 9.49
CA VAL A 71 5.88 -19.80 8.61
C VAL A 71 6.72 -20.88 9.27
N ILE A 72 6.63 -22.12 8.78
CA ILE A 72 7.37 -23.26 9.31
C ILE A 72 8.73 -23.34 8.61
N HIS A 73 9.82 -23.29 9.38
CA HIS A 73 11.18 -23.32 8.88
C HIS A 73 12.11 -24.14 9.76
N GLY A 74 13.31 -24.48 9.26
CA GLY A 74 14.32 -25.29 9.93
C GLY A 74 15.45 -24.48 10.58
N GLY A 75 15.24 -23.20 10.83
CA GLY A 75 16.26 -22.27 11.33
C GLY A 75 16.95 -21.39 10.28
N GLN A 76 16.53 -21.46 9.01
CA GLN A 76 17.00 -20.54 7.97
C GLN A 76 16.67 -19.08 8.34
N GLY A 77 17.52 -18.12 7.94
CA GLY A 77 17.28 -16.70 8.17
C GLY A 77 16.07 -16.16 7.40
N VAL A 78 15.45 -15.07 7.87
CA VAL A 78 14.31 -14.44 7.20
C VAL A 78 14.67 -14.03 5.77
N GLY A 79 13.81 -14.39 4.81
CA GLY A 79 14.04 -14.21 3.37
C GLY A 79 14.77 -15.37 2.70
N SER A 80 15.33 -16.30 3.47
CA SER A 80 15.92 -17.54 2.95
C SER A 80 14.91 -18.67 3.03
N TYR A 81 14.61 -19.27 1.88
CA TYR A 81 13.62 -20.33 1.76
C TYR A 81 13.91 -21.53 2.71
N PRO A 82 12.89 -22.08 3.41
CA PRO A 82 11.45 -21.75 3.37
C PRO A 82 11.01 -20.64 4.34
N ASN A 83 11.93 -20.00 5.06
CA ASN A 83 11.62 -18.87 5.95
C ASN A 83 11.41 -17.57 5.17
N ILE A 84 10.32 -17.49 4.40
CA ILE A 84 10.03 -16.39 3.47
C ILE A 84 9.92 -15.01 4.17
N SER A 85 10.21 -13.94 3.43
CA SER A 85 10.25 -12.58 3.99
C SER A 85 8.86 -12.00 4.25
N GLN A 86 8.77 -11.04 5.17
CA GLN A 86 7.56 -10.24 5.37
C GLN A 86 7.09 -9.57 4.07
N ALA A 87 8.01 -9.09 3.22
CA ALA A 87 7.66 -8.47 1.95
C ALA A 87 6.90 -9.44 1.01
N GLN A 88 7.33 -10.70 0.96
CA GLN A 88 6.64 -11.73 0.18
C GLN A 88 5.22 -11.99 0.71
N ILE A 89 5.05 -12.07 2.04
CA ILE A 89 3.72 -12.23 2.66
C ILE A 89 2.84 -10.98 2.46
N ASN A 90 3.40 -9.78 2.54
CA ASN A 90 2.67 -8.54 2.25
C ASN A 90 2.14 -8.52 0.81
N SER A 91 2.95 -8.98 -0.15
CA SER A 91 2.52 -9.08 -1.56
C SER A 91 1.33 -10.03 -1.72
N GLN A 92 1.29 -11.14 -0.97
CA GLN A 92 0.16 -12.06 -0.98
C GLN A 92 -1.13 -11.40 -0.46
N ILE A 93 -1.06 -10.58 0.59
CA ILE A 93 -2.23 -9.86 1.10
C ILE A 93 -2.75 -8.85 0.08
N THR A 94 -1.86 -8.16 -0.64
CA THR A 94 -2.26 -7.27 -1.74
C THR A 94 -2.97 -8.05 -2.85
N ILE A 95 -2.40 -9.20 -3.23
CA ILE A 95 -2.99 -10.11 -4.23
C ILE A 95 -4.39 -10.54 -3.82
N LEU A 96 -4.57 -11.00 -2.58
CA LEU A 96 -5.87 -11.44 -2.07
C LEU A 96 -6.90 -10.30 -2.11
N ASN A 97 -6.54 -9.11 -1.66
CA ASN A 97 -7.44 -7.96 -1.70
C ASN A 97 -7.85 -7.59 -3.13
N ASN A 98 -6.92 -7.61 -4.09
CA ASN A 98 -7.24 -7.29 -5.48
C ASN A 98 -8.11 -8.38 -6.14
N ASP A 99 -7.78 -9.65 -5.89
CA ASP A 99 -8.52 -10.79 -6.48
C ASP A 99 -9.96 -10.85 -5.96
N PHE A 100 -10.15 -10.72 -4.63
CA PHE A 100 -11.48 -10.70 -4.03
C PHE A 100 -12.23 -9.38 -4.30
N ALA A 101 -11.57 -8.31 -4.74
CA ALA A 101 -12.21 -7.09 -5.22
C ALA A 101 -12.60 -7.14 -6.71
N GLY A 102 -12.20 -8.18 -7.46
CA GLY A 102 -12.40 -8.25 -8.91
C GLY A 102 -11.50 -7.29 -9.69
N THR A 103 -10.37 -6.86 -9.12
CA THR A 103 -9.38 -5.94 -9.72
C THR A 103 -7.99 -6.55 -9.82
N GLY A 104 -7.89 -7.86 -9.63
CA GLY A 104 -6.66 -8.64 -9.65
C GLY A 104 -5.88 -8.56 -10.97
N LEU A 105 -4.62 -8.99 -10.91
CA LEU A 105 -3.76 -9.14 -12.09
C LEU A 105 -4.49 -9.93 -13.19
N ASN A 106 -4.39 -9.43 -14.42
CA ASN A 106 -4.95 -10.02 -15.65
C ASN A 106 -6.48 -10.05 -15.76
N VAL A 107 -7.23 -9.39 -14.87
CA VAL A 107 -8.70 -9.30 -15.00
C VAL A 107 -9.16 -8.67 -16.32
N GLY A 108 -8.34 -7.79 -16.92
CA GLY A 108 -8.60 -7.23 -18.26
C GLY A 108 -8.54 -8.24 -19.41
N ASN A 109 -8.07 -9.47 -19.16
CA ASN A 109 -8.02 -10.55 -20.15
C ASN A 109 -9.31 -11.39 -20.19
N VAL A 110 -10.30 -11.11 -19.32
CA VAL A 110 -11.63 -11.72 -19.46
C VAL A 110 -12.20 -11.32 -20.82
N SER A 111 -12.76 -12.30 -21.54
CA SER A 111 -13.34 -12.04 -22.86
C SER A 111 -14.39 -10.92 -22.79
N SER A 112 -14.23 -9.87 -23.59
CA SER A 112 -15.19 -8.77 -23.57
C SER A 112 -16.59 -9.21 -24.04
N THR A 113 -16.65 -10.27 -24.84
CA THR A 113 -17.89 -10.84 -25.38
C THR A 113 -18.47 -11.95 -24.52
N ALA A 114 -17.72 -12.47 -23.54
CA ALA A 114 -18.17 -13.55 -22.66
C ALA A 114 -17.58 -13.41 -21.26
N PHE A 115 -18.42 -13.54 -20.23
CA PHE A 115 -18.04 -13.51 -18.82
C PHE A 115 -17.52 -12.17 -18.24
N SER A 116 -17.23 -11.14 -19.06
CA SER A 116 -16.80 -9.81 -18.54
C SER A 116 -17.80 -9.18 -17.58
N SER A 117 -19.11 -9.38 -17.81
CA SER A 117 -20.19 -8.95 -16.91
C SER A 117 -20.29 -9.78 -15.62
N LEU A 118 -19.59 -10.91 -15.56
CA LEU A 118 -19.55 -11.82 -14.42
C LEU A 118 -18.29 -11.63 -13.58
N VAL A 119 -17.44 -10.63 -13.83
CA VAL A 119 -16.37 -10.29 -12.89
C VAL A 119 -16.99 -9.69 -11.64
N SER A 120 -16.71 -10.31 -10.48
CA SER A 120 -17.37 -9.96 -9.22
C SER A 120 -16.40 -9.46 -8.17
N ASN A 121 -16.83 -8.44 -7.44
CA ASN A 121 -16.25 -8.05 -6.16
C ASN A 121 -16.94 -8.84 -5.04
N CYS A 122 -16.18 -9.68 -4.34
CA CYS A 122 -16.65 -10.52 -3.25
C CYS A 122 -16.97 -9.74 -1.96
N ASN A 123 -16.61 -8.46 -1.87
CA ASN A 123 -16.69 -7.59 -0.69
C ASN A 123 -16.01 -8.20 0.55
N VAL A 124 -14.83 -8.80 0.33
CA VAL A 124 -13.97 -9.34 1.38
C VAL A 124 -12.59 -8.69 1.25
N ASN A 125 -12.09 -8.18 2.37
CA ASN A 125 -10.75 -7.64 2.51
C ASN A 125 -9.96 -8.47 3.52
N PHE A 126 -8.64 -8.50 3.35
CA PHE A 126 -7.70 -9.21 4.21
C PHE A 126 -6.68 -8.24 4.78
N CYS A 127 -6.34 -8.44 6.05
CA CYS A 127 -5.37 -7.61 6.76
C CYS A 127 -4.49 -8.49 7.63
N LEU A 128 -3.21 -8.13 7.72
CA LEU A 128 -2.29 -8.80 8.63
C LEU A 128 -2.63 -8.47 10.07
N ALA A 129 -2.77 -9.51 10.89
CA ALA A 129 -2.98 -9.36 12.32
C ALA A 129 -1.83 -8.55 12.96
N GLN A 130 -2.15 -7.55 13.75
CA GLN A 130 -1.18 -6.71 14.46
C GLN A 130 -0.93 -7.22 15.87
N LYS A 131 -1.86 -8.02 16.42
CA LYS A 131 -1.82 -8.54 17.77
C LYS A 131 -1.80 -10.06 17.76
N ASN A 132 -1.08 -10.63 18.71
CA ASN A 132 -1.10 -12.05 18.98
C ASN A 132 -2.36 -12.43 19.81
N PRO A 133 -2.60 -13.72 20.08
CA PRO A 133 -3.77 -14.17 20.87
C PRO A 133 -3.85 -13.55 22.28
N SER A 134 -2.71 -13.25 22.90
CA SER A 134 -2.64 -12.60 24.22
C SER A 134 -2.85 -11.07 24.16
N GLY A 135 -3.03 -10.47 22.98
CA GLY A 135 -3.23 -9.04 22.79
C GLY A 135 -1.94 -8.19 22.68
N ALA A 136 -0.77 -8.82 22.70
CA ALA A 136 0.51 -8.14 22.51
C ALA A 136 0.75 -7.82 21.03
N THR A 137 1.41 -6.70 20.73
CA THR A 137 1.77 -6.33 19.36
C THR A 137 2.79 -7.32 18.78
N LEU A 138 2.56 -7.78 17.56
CA LEU A 138 3.50 -8.62 16.83
C LEU A 138 4.67 -7.78 16.32
N ALA A 139 5.89 -8.32 16.42
CA ALA A 139 7.08 -7.70 15.84
C ALA A 139 7.04 -7.71 14.31
N GLU A 140 6.46 -8.76 13.74
CA GLU A 140 6.21 -8.94 12.31
C GLU A 140 4.70 -9.08 12.11
N PRO A 141 4.00 -8.03 11.64
CA PRO A 141 2.55 -8.08 11.51
C PRO A 141 2.07 -9.25 10.65
N GLY A 142 1.14 -10.02 11.22
CA GLY A 142 0.48 -11.16 10.61
C GLY A 142 1.42 -12.32 10.34
N ILE A 143 2.58 -12.40 11.02
CA ILE A 143 3.51 -13.50 10.87
C ILE A 143 3.86 -14.09 12.25
N GLU A 144 3.74 -15.40 12.33
CA GLU A 144 4.34 -16.23 13.37
C GLU A 144 5.38 -17.15 12.72
N ARG A 145 6.64 -17.05 13.14
CA ARG A 145 7.73 -17.89 12.61
C ARG A 145 7.97 -19.07 13.55
N ILE A 146 7.85 -20.27 13.01
CA ILE A 146 7.86 -21.52 13.78
C ILE A 146 9.01 -22.39 13.31
N ASN A 147 10.00 -22.57 14.18
CA ASN A 147 11.12 -23.43 13.87
C ASN A 147 10.79 -24.89 14.24
N TYR A 148 10.69 -25.78 13.24
CA TYR A 148 10.37 -27.18 13.50
C TYR A 148 11.49 -27.92 14.25
N THR A 149 12.75 -27.47 14.12
CA THR A 149 13.88 -28.12 14.81
C THR A 149 13.84 -27.86 16.32
N THR A 150 13.53 -26.62 16.74
CA THR A 150 13.41 -26.29 18.16
C THR A 150 12.19 -26.93 18.81
N ASN A 151 11.13 -27.17 18.02
CA ASN A 151 9.94 -27.90 18.47
C ASN A 151 10.10 -29.42 18.41
N SER A 152 11.27 -29.94 18.01
CA SER A 152 11.51 -31.38 17.82
C SER A 152 10.53 -32.07 16.86
N TRP A 153 10.04 -31.34 15.86
CA TRP A 153 9.17 -31.86 14.82
C TRP A 153 9.97 -32.32 13.60
N ALA A 154 9.40 -33.28 12.86
CA ALA A 154 9.99 -33.75 11.61
C ALA A 154 10.11 -32.61 10.59
N ASN A 155 11.09 -32.69 9.68
CA ASN A 155 11.18 -31.76 8.56
C ASN A 155 9.99 -32.01 7.59
N PRO A 156 9.20 -30.99 7.22
CA PRO A 156 8.11 -31.13 6.25
C PRO A 156 8.50 -31.83 4.93
N THR A 157 9.75 -31.68 4.46
CA THR A 157 10.23 -32.35 3.23
C THR A 157 10.60 -33.82 3.42
N SER A 158 10.48 -34.36 4.63
CA SER A 158 10.72 -35.80 4.86
C SER A 158 9.52 -36.69 4.47
N PHE A 159 8.36 -36.09 4.20
CA PHE A 159 7.15 -36.79 3.78
C PHE A 159 7.03 -36.75 2.26
N THR A 160 7.00 -37.92 1.62
CA THR A 160 6.99 -38.06 0.14
C THR A 160 5.62 -38.47 -0.43
N THR A 161 4.60 -38.65 0.42
CA THR A 161 3.23 -38.97 0.01
C THR A 161 2.24 -37.94 0.54
N ILE A 162 1.19 -37.66 -0.22
CA ILE A 162 0.11 -36.74 0.16
C ILE A 162 -0.47 -37.10 1.53
N THR A 163 -0.80 -38.37 1.75
CA THR A 163 -1.41 -38.83 3.00
C THR A 163 -0.53 -38.57 4.21
N ASN A 164 0.76 -38.94 4.15
CA ASN A 164 1.65 -38.77 5.29
C ASN A 164 1.96 -37.29 5.56
N PHE A 165 2.17 -36.51 4.50
CA PHE A 165 2.38 -35.07 4.62
C PHE A 165 1.17 -34.37 5.25
N ARG A 166 -0.04 -34.66 4.76
CA ARG A 166 -1.28 -34.08 5.34
C ARG A 166 -1.51 -34.52 6.77
N ASN A 167 -1.32 -35.81 7.08
CA ASN A 167 -1.44 -36.29 8.45
C ASN A 167 -0.46 -35.58 9.39
N TYR A 168 0.75 -35.26 8.93
CA TYR A 168 1.70 -34.47 9.71
C TYR A 168 1.20 -33.03 9.92
N ILE A 169 0.74 -32.34 8.88
CA ILE A 169 0.23 -30.96 9.03
C ILE A 169 -1.01 -30.93 9.95
N GLU A 170 -1.98 -31.83 9.73
CA GLU A 170 -3.26 -31.87 10.48
C GLU A 170 -3.11 -32.34 11.92
N ASN A 171 -2.22 -33.29 12.21
CA ASN A 171 -2.10 -33.87 13.55
C ASN A 171 -0.95 -33.27 14.38
N THR A 172 0.02 -32.60 13.74
CA THR A 172 1.18 -32.02 14.44
C THR A 172 1.22 -30.51 14.31
N ILE A 173 1.25 -29.95 13.10
CA ILE A 173 1.47 -28.51 12.93
C ILE A 173 0.24 -27.70 13.38
N LYS A 174 -0.92 -27.93 12.77
CA LYS A 174 -2.11 -27.09 13.03
C LYS A 174 -2.55 -27.10 14.50
N PRO A 175 -2.73 -28.26 15.17
CA PRO A 175 -3.27 -28.28 16.52
C PRO A 175 -2.35 -27.61 17.56
N ASN A 176 -1.05 -27.56 17.30
CA ASN A 176 -0.07 -26.95 18.19
C ASN A 176 0.20 -25.46 17.91
N THR A 177 -0.30 -24.91 16.80
CA THR A 177 0.08 -23.56 16.33
C THR A 177 -1.11 -22.68 15.97
N ILE A 178 -2.31 -23.26 15.84
CA ILE A 178 -3.53 -22.53 15.48
C ILE A 178 -3.82 -21.40 16.48
N TRP A 179 -4.12 -20.23 15.93
CA TRP A 179 -4.73 -19.14 16.70
C TRP A 179 -6.25 -19.20 16.56
N ASP A 180 -6.97 -18.66 17.56
CA ASP A 180 -8.44 -18.73 17.64
C ASP A 180 -9.11 -18.44 16.27
N PRO A 181 -9.73 -19.45 15.63
CA PRO A 181 -10.25 -19.32 14.28
C PRO A 181 -11.47 -18.39 14.20
N THR A 182 -12.09 -18.02 15.34
CA THR A 182 -13.11 -16.97 15.39
C THR A 182 -12.54 -15.57 15.21
N ARG A 183 -11.21 -15.42 15.31
CA ARG A 183 -10.49 -14.16 15.31
C ARG A 183 -9.46 -14.03 14.20
N TYR A 184 -8.95 -15.16 13.69
CA TYR A 184 -7.91 -15.17 12.66
C TYR A 184 -8.23 -16.19 11.57
N LEU A 185 -7.97 -15.82 10.32
CA LEU A 185 -7.67 -16.78 9.25
C LEU A 185 -6.23 -17.27 9.46
N ASN A 186 -6.10 -18.55 9.82
CA ASN A 186 -4.80 -19.22 9.99
C ASN A 186 -4.29 -19.73 8.63
N MET A 187 -3.10 -19.28 8.24
CA MET A 187 -2.41 -19.66 7.01
C MET A 187 -1.10 -20.35 7.35
N TRP A 188 -0.97 -21.66 7.13
CA TRP A 188 0.27 -22.40 7.36
C TRP A 188 1.11 -22.48 6.09
N LEU A 189 2.38 -22.08 6.19
CA LEU A 189 3.33 -22.04 5.08
C LEU A 189 4.52 -22.94 5.39
N THR A 190 4.75 -23.96 4.56
CA THR A 190 5.90 -24.86 4.70
C THR A 190 6.58 -25.13 3.36
N ASP A 191 7.81 -25.66 3.40
CA ASP A 191 8.32 -26.46 2.28
C ASP A 191 7.59 -27.82 2.22
N VAL A 192 7.71 -28.50 1.10
CA VAL A 192 7.16 -29.82 0.85
C VAL A 192 8.08 -30.57 -0.11
N ASP A 193 8.14 -31.90 0.01
CA ASP A 193 8.83 -32.72 -0.98
C ASP A 193 8.11 -32.67 -2.34
N GLY A 194 8.87 -32.63 -3.44
CA GLY A 194 8.31 -32.57 -4.78
C GLY A 194 7.40 -33.76 -5.13
N ALA A 195 7.63 -34.93 -4.53
CA ALA A 195 6.81 -36.13 -4.74
C ALA A 195 5.41 -36.03 -4.14
N VAL A 196 5.18 -35.12 -3.19
CA VAL A 196 3.84 -34.84 -2.64
C VAL A 196 2.96 -34.17 -3.69
N GLY A 197 3.53 -33.26 -4.49
CA GLY A 197 2.85 -32.63 -5.61
C GLY A 197 1.70 -31.67 -5.24
N LEU A 198 1.53 -31.26 -3.97
CA LEU A 198 0.49 -30.33 -3.53
C LEU A 198 0.97 -28.89 -3.45
N LEU A 199 0.14 -27.95 -3.92
CA LEU A 199 0.37 -26.51 -3.77
C LEU A 199 -0.32 -25.92 -2.54
N GLY A 200 -1.48 -26.45 -2.18
CA GLY A 200 -2.29 -25.95 -1.08
C GLY A 200 -3.44 -26.88 -0.75
N TYR A 201 -4.06 -26.65 0.39
CA TYR A 201 -5.39 -27.17 0.73
C TYR A 201 -6.01 -26.33 1.84
N ALA A 202 -7.34 -26.34 1.92
CA ALA A 202 -8.13 -25.64 2.91
C ALA A 202 -9.06 -26.59 3.67
N THR A 203 -9.63 -26.07 4.75
CA THR A 203 -10.84 -26.61 5.36
C THR A 203 -12.06 -25.84 4.87
N PHE A 204 -13.13 -26.53 4.49
CA PHE A 204 -14.43 -25.92 4.25
C PHE A 204 -15.03 -25.36 5.56
N PRO A 205 -15.92 -24.35 5.47
CA PRO A 205 -16.62 -23.82 6.65
C PRO A 205 -17.38 -24.92 7.40
N PRO A 206 -17.28 -25.03 8.73
CA PRO A 206 -18.10 -25.98 9.49
C PRO A 206 -19.60 -25.63 9.44
N SER A 207 -20.46 -26.62 9.69
CA SER A 207 -21.90 -26.40 9.87
C SER A 207 -22.25 -26.23 11.36
N THR A 208 -23.34 -25.53 11.67
CA THR A 208 -23.71 -25.14 13.05
C THR A 208 -24.38 -26.26 13.88
N GLY A 209 -24.37 -27.53 13.44
CA GLY A 209 -25.11 -28.56 14.19
C GLY A 209 -25.23 -29.97 13.61
N LEU A 210 -24.46 -30.37 12.59
CA LEU A 210 -24.44 -31.75 12.12
C LEU A 210 -23.32 -32.54 12.82
N SER A 211 -23.70 -33.49 13.67
CA SER A 211 -22.77 -34.47 14.25
C SER A 211 -22.50 -35.59 13.26
N GLY A 212 -21.25 -35.80 12.85
CA GLY A 212 -20.85 -36.90 11.96
C GLY A 212 -20.19 -36.50 10.63
N LEU A 213 -20.11 -35.21 10.33
CA LEU A 213 -19.33 -34.70 9.20
C LEU A 213 -17.84 -34.68 9.57
N THR A 214 -17.06 -35.63 9.07
CA THR A 214 -15.68 -35.86 9.55
C THR A 214 -14.59 -35.51 8.55
N SER A 215 -14.89 -35.25 7.27
CA SER A 215 -13.86 -34.97 6.26
C SER A 215 -13.94 -33.54 5.72
N GLY A 216 -12.82 -32.82 5.83
CA GLY A 216 -12.61 -31.56 5.12
C GLY A 216 -13.21 -30.30 5.76
N LEU A 217 -13.88 -30.40 6.91
CA LEU A 217 -14.44 -29.24 7.62
C LEU A 217 -13.48 -28.67 8.67
N GLY A 218 -13.54 -27.35 8.87
CA GLY A 218 -12.73 -26.66 9.87
C GLY A 218 -13.14 -27.00 11.29
N THR A 219 -12.18 -27.24 12.18
CA THR A 219 -12.40 -27.40 13.62
C THR A 219 -11.71 -26.28 14.41
N THR A 220 -11.95 -26.21 15.72
CA THR A 220 -11.25 -25.27 16.59
C THR A 220 -9.73 -25.45 16.61
N THR A 221 -9.21 -26.59 16.14
CA THR A 221 -7.78 -26.91 16.11
C THR A 221 -7.19 -27.03 14.70
N THR A 222 -8.00 -27.02 13.64
CA THR A 222 -7.55 -27.28 12.26
C THR A 222 -8.09 -26.31 11.19
N ASP A 223 -9.02 -25.42 11.54
CA ASP A 223 -9.61 -24.47 10.57
C ASP A 223 -8.56 -23.51 9.99
N GLY A 224 -8.52 -23.43 8.67
CA GLY A 224 -7.64 -22.54 7.93
C GLY A 224 -7.09 -23.18 6.65
N VAL A 225 -5.97 -22.66 6.19
CA VAL A 225 -5.39 -22.98 4.88
C VAL A 225 -3.92 -23.33 5.04
N TRP A 226 -3.47 -24.40 4.38
CA TRP A 226 -2.04 -24.66 4.18
C TRP A 226 -1.68 -24.35 2.72
N CYS A 227 -0.51 -23.74 2.52
CA CYS A 227 0.08 -23.52 1.19
C CYS A 227 1.58 -23.84 1.19
N TRP A 228 2.08 -24.27 0.04
CA TRP A 228 3.51 -24.35 -0.23
C TRP A 228 4.12 -22.95 -0.25
N SER A 229 5.19 -22.72 0.52
CA SER A 229 5.76 -21.37 0.67
C SER A 229 6.25 -20.74 -0.65
N ARG A 230 6.50 -21.54 -1.71
CA ARG A 230 6.90 -21.00 -3.04
C ARG A 230 5.75 -20.53 -3.91
N SER A 231 4.49 -20.75 -3.52
CA SER A 231 3.30 -20.27 -4.23
C SER A 231 2.64 -19.06 -3.57
N ILE A 232 3.29 -18.49 -2.56
CA ILE A 232 2.80 -17.33 -1.79
C ILE A 232 3.47 -16.04 -2.25
N GLY A 233 2.67 -15.09 -2.72
CA GLY A 233 3.11 -13.78 -3.20
C GLY A 233 3.50 -13.76 -4.68
N ASP A 234 4.02 -12.61 -5.13
CA ASP A 234 4.55 -12.39 -6.49
C ASP A 234 6.00 -11.87 -6.52
N ILE A 235 6.63 -11.75 -5.33
CA ILE A 235 8.04 -11.46 -5.14
C ILE A 235 8.72 -12.52 -4.26
N GLY A 236 10.05 -12.58 -4.31
CA GLY A 236 10.84 -13.44 -3.43
C GLY A 236 11.08 -14.85 -3.99
N SER A 237 11.05 -15.86 -3.13
CA SER A 237 11.46 -17.23 -3.46
C SER A 237 10.31 -18.05 -4.03
N LEU A 238 9.87 -17.71 -5.25
CA LEU A 238 8.70 -18.31 -5.90
C LEU A 238 9.06 -19.44 -6.87
N SER A 239 8.07 -20.27 -7.22
CA SER A 239 8.22 -21.34 -8.22
C SER A 239 7.18 -21.19 -9.35
N PRO A 240 7.56 -20.64 -10.51
CA PRO A 240 6.70 -20.63 -11.70
C PRO A 240 6.27 -22.05 -12.12
N PRO A 241 5.04 -22.23 -12.65
CA PRO A 241 4.08 -21.18 -13.03
C PRO A 241 3.18 -20.67 -11.89
N TYR A 242 3.34 -21.18 -10.67
CA TYR A 242 2.51 -20.82 -9.50
C TYR A 242 3.14 -19.69 -8.68
N ASN A 243 3.31 -18.53 -9.31
CA ASN A 243 4.09 -17.40 -8.78
C ASN A 243 3.36 -16.05 -8.84
N LYS A 244 2.02 -16.03 -8.82
CA LYS A 244 1.19 -14.82 -8.72
C LYS A 244 0.20 -14.87 -7.55
N GLY A 245 0.51 -15.71 -6.56
CA GLY A 245 -0.26 -15.85 -5.32
C GLY A 245 -1.67 -16.43 -5.48
N ARG A 246 -2.01 -17.05 -6.62
CA ARG A 246 -3.37 -17.55 -6.86
C ARG A 246 -3.66 -18.87 -6.16
N THR A 247 -2.63 -19.57 -5.71
CA THR A 247 -2.81 -20.73 -4.83
C THR A 247 -3.55 -20.30 -3.56
N ALA A 248 -3.10 -19.25 -2.86
CA ALA A 248 -3.81 -18.77 -1.68
C ALA A 248 -5.22 -18.24 -2.01
N THR A 249 -5.40 -17.53 -3.13
CA THR A 249 -6.73 -17.08 -3.58
C THR A 249 -7.70 -18.25 -3.75
N HIS A 250 -7.25 -19.34 -4.39
CA HIS A 250 -8.01 -20.56 -4.60
C HIS A 250 -8.36 -21.27 -3.29
N GLU A 251 -7.37 -21.51 -2.42
CA GLU A 251 -7.61 -22.19 -1.15
C GLU A 251 -8.51 -21.37 -0.21
N ILE A 252 -8.36 -20.05 -0.19
CA ILE A 252 -9.26 -19.18 0.59
C ILE A 252 -10.68 -19.19 0.01
N GLY A 253 -10.83 -19.36 -1.30
CA GLY A 253 -12.14 -19.64 -1.93
C GLY A 253 -12.82 -20.85 -1.30
N HIS A 254 -12.11 -21.97 -1.16
CA HIS A 254 -12.63 -23.15 -0.45
C HIS A 254 -12.94 -22.88 1.02
N TRP A 255 -12.06 -22.17 1.73
CA TRP A 255 -12.26 -21.78 3.12
C TRP A 255 -13.47 -20.86 3.33
N LEU A 256 -13.93 -20.19 2.27
CA LEU A 256 -15.15 -19.38 2.17
C LEU A 256 -16.34 -20.10 1.50
N GLY A 257 -16.24 -21.42 1.28
CA GLY A 257 -17.37 -22.25 0.83
C GLY A 257 -17.51 -22.40 -0.69
N LEU A 258 -16.49 -22.07 -1.47
CA LEU A 258 -16.47 -22.32 -2.91
C LEU A 258 -15.97 -23.72 -3.23
N ARG A 259 -16.56 -24.32 -4.27
CA ARG A 259 -16.09 -25.60 -4.83
C ARG A 259 -15.24 -25.35 -6.07
N HIS A 260 -14.52 -26.38 -6.47
CA HIS A 260 -13.94 -26.44 -7.81
C HIS A 260 -15.02 -26.27 -8.87
N ILE A 261 -14.71 -25.51 -9.93
CA ILE A 261 -15.71 -25.10 -10.94
C ILE A 261 -16.28 -26.28 -11.75
N TRP A 262 -15.52 -27.38 -11.90
CA TRP A 262 -16.00 -28.62 -12.53
C TRP A 262 -16.83 -29.50 -11.57
N GLY A 263 -16.96 -29.11 -10.31
CA GLY A 263 -17.79 -29.79 -9.31
C GLY A 263 -17.26 -31.15 -8.84
N ASP A 264 -15.95 -31.39 -8.95
CA ASP A 264 -15.28 -32.64 -8.54
C ASP A 264 -15.81 -33.93 -9.21
N ALA A 265 -16.53 -33.78 -10.32
CA ALA A 265 -17.13 -34.87 -11.10
C ALA A 265 -17.20 -34.49 -12.58
N SER A 266 -17.35 -35.49 -13.47
CA SER A 266 -17.52 -35.22 -14.90
C SER A 266 -18.81 -34.45 -15.17
N CYS A 267 -18.71 -33.21 -15.66
CA CYS A 267 -19.85 -32.30 -15.79
C CYS A 267 -20.60 -32.12 -14.46
N GLY A 268 -19.84 -32.00 -13.37
CA GLY A 268 -20.35 -31.80 -12.02
C GLY A 268 -20.92 -30.40 -11.82
N ASN A 269 -21.24 -30.09 -10.56
CA ASN A 269 -21.84 -28.82 -10.18
C ASN A 269 -21.11 -28.21 -8.98
N ASP A 270 -20.67 -26.97 -9.12
CA ASP A 270 -20.04 -26.15 -8.08
C ASP A 270 -21.06 -25.32 -7.27
N PHE A 271 -22.34 -25.45 -7.64
CA PHE A 271 -23.51 -24.74 -7.12
C PHE A 271 -23.49 -23.23 -7.35
N CYS A 272 -22.88 -22.81 -8.45
CA CYS A 272 -22.99 -21.48 -9.05
C CYS A 272 -23.64 -21.62 -10.44
N ASN A 273 -24.67 -20.83 -10.74
CA ASN A 273 -25.37 -20.92 -12.03
C ASN A 273 -24.67 -20.11 -13.13
N ASP A 274 -23.79 -19.19 -12.74
CA ASP A 274 -23.03 -18.30 -13.64
C ASP A 274 -21.62 -18.84 -13.96
N THR A 275 -21.27 -20.01 -13.45
CA THR A 275 -20.12 -20.80 -13.88
C THR A 275 -20.62 -21.91 -14.83
N PRO A 276 -20.15 -21.95 -16.08
CA PRO A 276 -20.55 -22.99 -17.02
C PRO A 276 -20.16 -24.38 -16.52
N ALA A 277 -21.03 -25.37 -16.74
CA ALA A 277 -20.72 -26.76 -16.45
C ALA A 277 -19.45 -27.19 -17.20
N GLN A 278 -18.52 -27.83 -16.49
CA GLN A 278 -17.19 -28.15 -17.00
C GLN A 278 -16.84 -29.62 -16.75
N GLN A 279 -16.17 -30.27 -17.70
CA GLN A 279 -15.96 -31.72 -17.65
C GLN A 279 -14.95 -32.14 -16.58
N GLN A 280 -13.85 -31.40 -16.44
CA GLN A 280 -12.74 -31.70 -15.53
C GLN A 280 -11.95 -30.43 -15.28
N GLU A 281 -10.94 -30.46 -14.43
CA GLU A 281 -10.06 -29.32 -14.23
C GLU A 281 -9.31 -28.93 -15.52
N ASN A 282 -9.08 -27.64 -15.71
CA ASN A 282 -8.15 -27.15 -16.72
C ASN A 282 -6.75 -26.97 -16.12
N VAL A 283 -5.72 -27.15 -16.94
CA VAL A 283 -4.31 -26.98 -16.53
C VAL A 283 -3.56 -26.09 -17.53
N GLY A 284 -2.51 -25.43 -17.07
CA GLY A 284 -1.76 -24.48 -17.91
C GLY A 284 -2.60 -23.24 -18.21
N CYS A 285 -2.53 -22.77 -19.45
CA CYS A 285 -3.30 -21.61 -19.92
C CYS A 285 -4.08 -22.00 -21.18
N PRO A 286 -5.29 -22.59 -21.04
CA PRO A 286 -6.11 -22.94 -22.19
C PRO A 286 -6.42 -21.75 -23.09
N GLY A 287 -6.63 -22.02 -24.38
CA GLY A 287 -7.12 -21.01 -25.33
C GLY A 287 -8.63 -20.83 -25.21
N TYR A 288 -9.10 -19.60 -25.33
CA TYR A 288 -10.53 -19.29 -25.38
C TYR A 288 -11.09 -19.42 -26.83
N PRO A 289 -12.27 -20.04 -27.04
CA PRO A 289 -13.07 -20.78 -26.07
C PRO A 289 -12.58 -22.22 -25.88
N HIS A 290 -12.79 -22.79 -24.70
CA HIS A 290 -12.54 -24.21 -24.40
C HIS A 290 -13.86 -24.90 -24.07
N VAL A 291 -14.53 -25.49 -25.06
CA VAL A 291 -15.90 -26.01 -24.88
C VAL A 291 -15.90 -27.44 -24.36
N THR A 292 -16.58 -27.68 -23.24
CA THR A 292 -16.87 -29.02 -22.70
C THR A 292 -18.35 -29.10 -22.28
N CYS A 293 -18.86 -30.27 -21.87
CA CYS A 293 -20.22 -30.42 -21.30
C CYS A 293 -21.37 -29.68 -22.04
N SER A 294 -21.26 -29.51 -23.37
CA SER A 294 -22.19 -28.70 -24.18
C SER A 294 -22.37 -27.24 -23.73
N ASN A 295 -21.35 -26.63 -23.11
CA ASN A 295 -21.37 -25.25 -22.59
C ASN A 295 -20.98 -24.17 -23.62
N GLY A 296 -21.10 -24.48 -24.91
CA GLY A 296 -20.82 -23.52 -25.99
C GLY A 296 -21.87 -22.41 -26.09
N PRO A 297 -21.55 -21.27 -26.73
CA PRO A 297 -20.32 -21.03 -27.50
C PRO A 297 -19.11 -20.58 -26.68
N ASP A 298 -19.29 -20.14 -25.45
CA ASP A 298 -18.25 -19.46 -24.67
C ASP A 298 -17.28 -20.44 -23.98
N GLY A 299 -17.76 -21.63 -23.63
CA GLY A 299 -16.92 -22.69 -23.08
C GLY A 299 -16.76 -22.66 -21.57
N ASP A 300 -15.79 -23.44 -21.10
CA ASP A 300 -15.30 -23.49 -19.73
C ASP A 300 -14.78 -22.11 -19.30
N MET A 301 -15.08 -21.73 -18.06
CA MET A 301 -14.52 -20.54 -17.44
C MET A 301 -13.16 -20.87 -16.78
N PHE A 302 -12.20 -21.33 -17.58
CA PHE A 302 -10.89 -21.81 -17.10
C PHE A 302 -10.05 -20.75 -16.38
N MET A 303 -10.41 -19.48 -16.54
CA MET A 303 -9.80 -18.34 -15.86
C MET A 303 -10.39 -18.03 -14.49
N ASN A 304 -11.37 -18.81 -14.04
CA ASN A 304 -11.90 -18.70 -12.69
C ASN A 304 -10.85 -19.13 -11.66
N PHE A 305 -10.76 -18.44 -10.53
CA PHE A 305 -9.82 -18.80 -9.46
C PHE A 305 -10.05 -20.21 -8.89
N MET A 306 -11.24 -20.78 -9.04
CA MET A 306 -11.60 -22.13 -8.59
C MET A 306 -11.30 -23.25 -9.61
N ASP A 307 -10.59 -22.94 -10.71
CA ASP A 307 -9.99 -23.94 -11.61
C ASP A 307 -8.51 -24.22 -11.26
N TYR A 308 -7.86 -25.14 -11.99
CA TYR A 308 -6.45 -25.52 -11.83
C TYR A 308 -5.49 -24.94 -12.88
N SER A 309 -5.96 -23.97 -13.67
CA SER A 309 -5.12 -23.19 -14.57
C SER A 309 -3.91 -22.58 -13.85
N ASP A 310 -2.88 -22.19 -14.60
CA ASP A 310 -1.70 -21.51 -14.07
C ASP A 310 -2.07 -20.14 -13.50
N ASP A 311 -1.30 -19.66 -12.52
CA ASP A 311 -1.57 -18.42 -11.77
C ASP A 311 -1.81 -17.19 -12.67
N ALA A 312 -1.09 -17.08 -13.78
CA ALA A 312 -1.25 -15.96 -14.73
C ALA A 312 -2.57 -16.01 -15.52
N CYS A 313 -3.23 -17.17 -15.55
CA CYS A 313 -4.42 -17.43 -16.34
C CYS A 313 -5.68 -17.53 -15.48
N MET A 314 -5.57 -17.35 -14.16
CA MET A 314 -6.71 -17.21 -13.25
C MET A 314 -6.83 -15.75 -12.78
N TYR A 315 -8.02 -15.16 -12.95
CA TYR A 315 -8.21 -13.73 -12.70
C TYR A 315 -9.64 -13.28 -12.40
N MET A 316 -10.59 -14.20 -12.13
CA MET A 316 -11.95 -13.80 -11.73
C MET A 316 -12.65 -14.75 -10.76
N PHE A 317 -13.54 -14.16 -9.95
CA PHE A 317 -14.69 -14.81 -9.31
C PHE A 317 -16.00 -14.30 -9.95
N THR A 318 -17.09 -15.05 -9.77
CA THR A 318 -18.42 -14.73 -10.30
C THR A 318 -19.38 -14.15 -9.25
N PRO A 319 -20.52 -13.53 -9.68
CA PRO A 319 -21.57 -13.10 -8.77
C PRO A 319 -22.11 -14.20 -7.84
N ASP A 320 -22.36 -15.41 -8.33
CA ASP A 320 -22.83 -16.51 -7.49
C ASP A 320 -21.74 -16.97 -6.52
N GLN A 321 -20.47 -16.99 -6.94
CA GLN A 321 -19.36 -17.26 -6.02
C GLN A 321 -19.27 -16.19 -4.92
N ARG A 322 -19.45 -14.90 -5.22
CA ARG A 322 -19.57 -13.85 -4.18
C ARG A 322 -20.71 -14.16 -3.21
N ASP A 323 -21.89 -14.53 -3.71
CA ASP A 323 -23.04 -14.77 -2.85
C ASP A 323 -22.79 -15.96 -1.91
N ARG A 324 -22.07 -17.00 -2.37
CA ARG A 324 -21.59 -18.10 -1.52
C ARG A 324 -20.59 -17.63 -0.47
N VAL A 325 -19.59 -16.83 -0.86
CA VAL A 325 -18.62 -16.22 0.07
C VAL A 325 -19.33 -15.41 1.15
N GLN A 326 -20.27 -14.55 0.77
CA GLN A 326 -21.07 -13.74 1.69
C GLN A 326 -21.95 -14.60 2.61
N THR A 327 -22.49 -15.70 2.09
CA THR A 327 -23.24 -16.68 2.87
C THR A 327 -22.36 -17.33 3.94
N ALA A 328 -21.15 -17.77 3.59
CA ALA A 328 -20.21 -18.33 4.55
C ALA A 328 -19.85 -17.32 5.65
N MET A 329 -19.55 -16.08 5.28
CA MET A 329 -19.21 -15.02 6.22
C MET A 329 -20.34 -14.65 7.18
N SER A 330 -21.60 -14.77 6.75
CA SER A 330 -22.78 -14.41 7.57
C SER A 330 -23.39 -15.58 8.35
N ASN A 331 -23.12 -16.83 7.99
CA ASN A 331 -23.81 -17.99 8.58
C ASN A 331 -22.88 -19.03 9.21
N CYS A 332 -21.61 -19.11 8.81
CA CYS A 332 -20.74 -20.19 9.29
C CYS A 332 -20.07 -19.85 10.64
N PRO A 333 -19.88 -20.85 11.53
CA PRO A 333 -19.01 -20.73 12.69
C PRO A 333 -17.61 -20.27 12.26
N PHE A 334 -16.92 -19.60 13.17
CA PHE A 334 -15.62 -18.96 12.97
C PHE A 334 -15.70 -17.72 12.07
N ARG A 335 -16.36 -17.80 10.90
CA ARG A 335 -16.43 -16.70 9.93
C ARG A 335 -17.23 -15.50 10.42
N THR A 336 -18.36 -15.76 11.08
CA THR A 336 -19.29 -14.73 11.59
C THR A 336 -18.66 -13.81 12.64
N GLN A 337 -17.60 -14.26 13.33
CA GLN A 337 -16.93 -13.48 14.38
C GLN A 337 -15.70 -12.70 13.87
N LEU A 338 -15.15 -13.05 12.71
CA LEU A 338 -13.89 -12.47 12.20
C LEU A 338 -13.97 -10.95 12.04
N THR A 339 -15.09 -10.45 11.54
CA THR A 339 -15.27 -9.02 11.26
C THR A 339 -15.26 -8.19 12.55
N ALA A 340 -15.85 -8.69 13.63
CA ALA A 340 -15.81 -8.02 14.93
C ALA A 340 -14.38 -7.95 15.48
N SER A 341 -13.60 -9.01 15.28
CA SER A 341 -12.21 -9.08 15.73
C SER A 341 -11.28 -8.15 14.93
N SER A 342 -11.60 -7.88 13.66
CA SER A 342 -10.79 -7.06 12.76
C SER A 342 -10.55 -5.63 13.22
N ALA A 343 -11.50 -5.02 13.93
CA ALA A 343 -11.34 -3.68 14.49
C ALA A 343 -10.15 -3.60 15.46
N THR A 344 -9.90 -4.69 16.20
CA THR A 344 -8.82 -4.78 17.21
C THR A 344 -7.56 -5.42 16.66
N LEU A 345 -7.71 -6.37 15.73
CA LEU A 345 -6.62 -7.21 15.26
C LEU A 345 -5.96 -6.69 14.00
N CYS A 346 -6.69 -5.97 13.15
CA CYS A 346 -6.10 -5.41 11.94
C CYS A 346 -5.58 -3.99 12.12
N GLY A 347 -5.62 -3.46 13.35
CA GLY A 347 -5.16 -2.11 13.65
C GLY A 347 -5.83 -1.08 12.73
N GLY A 348 -7.15 -0.90 12.83
CA GLY A 348 -7.85 0.13 12.05
C GLY A 348 -7.71 -0.03 10.53
N GLY A 349 -8.28 -1.12 9.97
CA GLY A 349 -8.26 -1.37 8.52
C GLY A 349 -6.84 -1.50 7.96
N PRO A 350 -6.63 -1.51 6.63
CA PRO A 350 -5.34 -1.07 6.14
C PRO A 350 -5.09 0.30 6.78
N VAL A 351 -3.95 0.45 7.45
CA VAL A 351 -3.27 1.74 7.41
C VAL A 351 -2.98 1.95 5.93
N ALA A 352 -3.98 2.39 5.15
CA ALA A 352 -3.67 3.19 4.00
C ALA A 352 -2.88 4.34 4.61
N CYS A 353 -1.69 4.54 4.09
CA CYS A 353 -0.81 5.61 4.51
C CYS A 353 -1.65 6.86 4.72
N SER A 354 -1.67 7.39 5.94
CA SER A 354 -2.17 8.74 6.13
C SER A 354 -1.29 9.63 5.29
N TYR A 355 -1.86 10.11 4.19
CA TYR A 355 -1.17 10.98 3.26
C TYR A 355 -0.79 12.26 3.99
N THR A 356 0.51 12.54 3.99
CA THR A 356 1.13 13.79 4.43
C THR A 356 1.25 13.97 5.93
N VAL A 357 2.48 13.80 6.41
CA VAL A 357 2.91 14.39 7.65
C VAL A 357 3.38 15.80 7.39
N SER A 358 2.55 16.75 7.78
CA SER A 358 3.01 17.77 8.70
C SER A 358 1.81 18.19 9.56
N ASN A 359 1.72 17.69 10.79
CA ASN A 359 1.00 18.42 11.82
C ASN A 359 1.78 19.73 12.03
N PHE A 360 1.52 20.74 11.20
CA PHE A 360 1.63 22.13 11.63
C PHE A 360 0.55 22.26 12.70
N THR A 361 0.98 22.20 13.96
CA THR A 361 0.11 22.50 15.09
C THR A 361 -0.33 23.94 14.99
N ASN A 362 -1.36 24.33 15.75
CA ASN A 362 -1.77 25.73 15.75
C ASN A 362 -0.68 26.71 16.22
N THR A 363 0.39 26.17 16.82
CA THR A 363 1.57 26.90 17.24
C THR A 363 2.63 27.06 16.16
N ASP A 364 2.48 26.46 14.97
CA ASP A 364 3.43 26.51 13.85
C ASP A 364 3.04 27.55 12.78
N THR A 365 2.19 28.51 13.17
CA THR A 365 1.58 29.53 12.32
C THR A 365 2.59 30.39 11.55
N LEU A 366 2.51 30.38 10.22
CA LEU A 366 3.35 31.22 9.34
C LEU A 366 3.21 32.69 9.72
N ALA A 367 4.31 33.44 9.72
CA ALA A 367 4.25 34.88 9.87
C ALA A 367 4.08 35.52 8.49
N ASN A 368 3.25 36.55 8.41
CA ASN A 368 3.19 37.41 7.24
C ASN A 368 4.56 38.10 7.07
N PRO A 369 5.29 37.92 5.94
CA PRO A 369 6.55 38.61 5.72
C PRO A 369 6.34 40.14 5.66
N LEU A 370 5.10 40.62 5.49
CA LEU A 370 4.74 42.05 5.58
C LEU A 370 4.86 42.63 7.00
N GLY A 371 5.05 41.80 8.04
CA GLY A 371 5.46 42.27 9.37
C GLY A 371 6.90 42.82 9.40
N LEU A 372 7.68 42.54 8.36
CA LEU A 372 8.99 43.14 8.13
C LEU A 372 8.82 44.26 7.10
N ARG A 373 8.74 45.50 7.60
CA ARG A 373 8.83 46.71 6.79
C ARG A 373 10.06 46.63 5.87
N ARG A 374 9.90 46.32 4.57
CA ARG A 374 10.76 46.71 3.42
C ARG A 374 10.31 45.98 2.13
N ALA A 375 9.11 46.30 1.65
CA ALA A 375 8.64 45.91 0.32
C ALA A 375 9.21 46.80 -0.81
N SER A 376 10.21 47.65 -0.53
CA SER A 376 10.76 48.62 -1.48
C SER A 376 12.13 48.25 -2.06
N ALA A 377 12.65 47.05 -1.80
CA ALA A 377 14.02 46.66 -2.18
C ALA A 377 14.11 45.69 -3.37
N ILE A 378 12.99 45.37 -4.02
CA ILE A 378 12.95 44.35 -5.08
C ILE A 378 13.47 44.90 -6.43
N ALA A 379 13.62 46.23 -6.55
CA ALA A 379 14.04 46.86 -7.80
C ALA A 379 15.56 47.11 -7.92
N SER A 380 16.42 46.65 -7.00
CA SER A 380 17.86 46.88 -7.14
C SER A 380 18.76 45.81 -6.49
N GLU A 381 18.78 44.59 -7.04
CA GLU A 381 19.87 43.66 -6.77
C GLU A 381 21.12 44.03 -7.59
N THR A 382 21.82 45.09 -7.20
CA THR A 382 23.18 45.37 -7.71
C THR A 382 24.18 45.75 -6.62
N PHE A 383 23.81 45.83 -5.33
CA PHE A 383 24.73 46.34 -4.31
C PHE A 383 24.56 45.66 -2.96
N CYS A 384 25.63 45.05 -2.48
CA CYS A 384 25.81 44.86 -1.05
C CYS A 384 27.27 45.16 -0.69
N PRO A 385 27.59 46.04 0.28
CA PRO A 385 26.81 47.09 0.96
C PRO A 385 27.53 48.48 0.85
N GLN A 386 27.09 49.60 1.45
CA GLN A 386 27.44 49.84 2.85
C GLN A 386 26.61 50.89 3.60
N GLY A 387 26.25 50.45 4.79
CA GLY A 387 25.52 51.09 5.88
C GLY A 387 25.02 49.95 6.77
N ALA A 388 25.96 49.08 7.18
CA ALA A 388 25.77 47.67 7.51
C ALA A 388 24.66 47.39 8.53
N GLY A 389 23.62 46.66 8.13
CA GLY A 389 22.49 46.32 9.01
C GLY A 389 21.50 45.33 8.37
N LYS A 390 21.97 44.09 8.17
CA LYS A 390 21.22 42.83 7.87
C LYS A 390 19.92 42.98 7.07
N ALA A 391 20.00 43.11 5.74
CA ALA A 391 18.84 42.99 4.85
C ALA A 391 19.10 41.94 3.78
N GLY A 392 18.61 40.73 4.02
CA GLY A 392 18.29 39.71 3.03
C GLY A 392 16.90 39.19 3.35
N TYR A 393 16.19 38.60 2.39
CA TYR A 393 15.01 37.81 2.76
C TYR A 393 15.51 36.68 3.66
N ILE A 394 14.89 36.52 4.83
CA ILE A 394 15.30 35.58 5.89
C ILE A 394 15.43 34.14 5.39
N SER A 395 14.80 33.86 4.26
CA SER A 395 14.52 32.55 3.72
C SER A 395 14.59 32.57 2.18
N GLY A 396 15.48 33.37 1.59
CA GLY A 396 15.69 33.43 0.14
C GLY A 396 17.11 33.75 -0.30
N THR A 397 17.32 33.88 -1.62
CA THR A 397 18.60 34.32 -2.18
C THR A 397 19.02 35.64 -1.55
N ASN A 398 20.27 35.73 -1.13
CA ASN A 398 20.79 36.91 -0.48
C ASN A 398 22.25 37.18 -0.88
N CYS A 399 22.73 38.35 -0.50
CA CYS A 399 24.07 38.80 -0.81
C CYS A 399 25.18 38.12 0.01
N TYR A 400 24.83 37.20 0.92
CA TYR A 400 25.78 36.42 1.70
C TYR A 400 26.20 35.13 0.97
N GLY A 401 25.59 34.86 -0.20
CA GLY A 401 25.90 33.68 -1.00
C GLY A 401 25.37 32.39 -0.38
N ASP A 402 24.28 32.49 0.40
CA ASP A 402 23.60 31.31 0.92
C ASP A 402 23.22 30.39 -0.25
N LEU A 403 23.53 29.11 -0.09
CA LEU A 403 23.36 28.10 -1.12
C LEU A 403 22.04 27.34 -0.97
N GLU A 404 21.61 27.07 0.26
CA GLU A 404 20.42 26.25 0.54
C GLU A 404 19.68 26.70 1.80
N LYS A 405 18.36 26.51 1.82
CA LYS A 405 17.52 26.63 3.02
C LYS A 405 16.88 25.28 3.32
N ALA A 406 16.97 24.81 4.57
CA ALA A 406 16.56 23.46 4.96
C ALA A 406 15.67 23.46 6.21
N GLU A 407 14.66 22.60 6.22
CA GLU A 407 13.73 22.39 7.33
C GLU A 407 13.93 20.99 7.91
N PHE A 408 14.02 20.88 9.24
CA PHE A 408 14.07 19.59 9.92
C PHE A 408 12.68 18.97 10.14
N ILE A 409 12.54 17.69 9.79
CA ILE A 409 11.35 16.88 10.02
C ILE A 409 11.71 15.68 10.88
N SER A 410 11.26 15.71 12.14
CA SER A 410 11.46 14.64 13.12
C SER A 410 10.74 13.34 12.72
N ALA A 411 11.39 12.21 12.94
CA ALA A 411 10.82 10.88 12.74
C ALA A 411 9.54 10.65 13.55
N SER A 412 9.42 11.29 14.72
CA SER A 412 8.20 11.23 15.53
C SER A 412 6.97 11.75 14.79
N LYS A 413 7.13 12.66 13.81
CA LYS A 413 6.00 13.20 13.05
C LYS A 413 5.41 12.16 12.09
N TYR A 414 6.20 11.18 11.65
CA TYR A 414 5.78 10.12 10.71
C TYR A 414 6.00 8.70 11.26
N ALA A 415 6.11 8.56 12.58
CA ALA A 415 6.33 7.28 13.24
C ALA A 415 5.17 6.28 13.05
N SER A 416 3.98 6.76 12.67
CA SER A 416 2.83 5.93 12.35
C SER A 416 2.89 5.31 10.93
N ALA A 417 3.80 5.74 10.07
CA ALA A 417 3.94 5.23 8.71
C ALA A 417 4.88 4.01 8.66
N THR A 418 4.41 2.90 8.08
CA THR A 418 5.20 1.66 7.92
C THR A 418 6.11 1.75 6.69
N ASN A 419 7.44 1.69 6.85
CA ASN A 419 8.40 1.96 5.77
C ASN A 419 8.16 3.31 5.08
N PRO A 420 8.32 4.43 5.82
CA PRO A 420 7.99 5.75 5.30
C PRO A 420 8.90 6.10 4.12
N VAL A 421 8.29 6.66 3.06
CA VAL A 421 8.99 7.17 1.88
C VAL A 421 8.53 8.59 1.57
N ILE A 422 9.44 9.44 1.16
CA ILE A 422 9.19 10.81 0.72
C ILE A 422 8.94 10.77 -0.78
N SER A 423 7.69 11.03 -1.19
CA SER A 423 7.32 11.03 -2.61
C SER A 423 7.32 12.41 -3.24
N GLY A 424 7.27 13.45 -2.41
CA GLY A 424 7.34 14.84 -2.83
C GLY A 424 7.53 15.78 -1.66
N VAL A 425 7.71 17.06 -1.96
CA VAL A 425 7.79 18.14 -0.97
C VAL A 425 7.05 19.34 -1.54
N VAL A 426 6.12 19.91 -0.77
CA VAL A 426 5.48 21.19 -1.10
C VAL A 426 6.27 22.30 -0.43
N VAL A 427 6.65 23.32 -1.20
CA VAL A 427 7.33 24.52 -0.71
C VAL A 427 6.41 25.71 -0.95
N LEU A 428 6.22 26.55 0.06
CA LEU A 428 5.52 27.82 -0.11
C LEU A 428 6.54 28.89 -0.47
N PHE A 429 6.59 29.26 -1.74
CA PHE A 429 7.38 30.38 -2.22
C PHE A 429 6.62 31.71 -2.10
N PHE A 430 7.34 32.81 -1.98
CA PHE A 430 6.77 34.16 -1.93
C PHE A 430 6.88 34.85 -3.30
N ASN A 431 5.77 35.45 -3.74
CA ASN A 431 5.66 36.20 -4.98
C ASN A 431 5.11 37.61 -4.73
N TYR A 432 5.99 38.59 -4.59
CA TYR A 432 5.60 40.00 -4.58
C TYR A 432 6.57 40.76 -5.48
N ILE A 433 6.01 41.53 -6.43
CA ILE A 433 6.64 42.49 -7.34
C ILE A 433 8.18 42.39 -7.41
N GLY A 434 8.71 41.56 -8.31
CA GLY A 434 10.13 41.57 -8.71
C GLY A 434 11.01 40.42 -8.20
N VAL A 435 10.44 39.33 -7.68
CA VAL A 435 11.21 38.08 -7.51
C VAL A 435 11.54 37.52 -8.90
N GLY A 436 12.84 37.37 -9.15
CA GLY A 436 13.52 37.14 -10.43
C GLY A 436 12.85 36.27 -11.48
N THR A 437 12.67 36.85 -12.67
CA THR A 437 11.85 36.33 -13.78
C THR A 437 12.65 35.82 -14.98
N ASP A 438 13.97 35.70 -14.90
CA ASP A 438 14.77 35.24 -16.05
C ASP A 438 14.66 33.72 -16.25
N GLY A 439 14.17 33.01 -15.23
CA GLY A 439 13.50 31.71 -15.36
C GLY A 439 14.42 30.54 -15.72
N ASN A 440 15.73 30.74 -15.76
CA ASN A 440 16.67 29.73 -16.26
C ASN A 440 17.38 28.94 -15.16
N SER A 441 17.37 29.42 -13.91
CA SER A 441 17.95 28.67 -12.80
C SER A 441 17.20 27.38 -12.49
N ASN A 442 17.98 26.35 -12.15
CA ASN A 442 17.47 25.15 -11.52
C ASN A 442 17.34 25.38 -10.01
N VAL A 443 16.22 24.93 -9.46
CA VAL A 443 15.94 24.88 -8.04
C VAL A 443 15.83 23.41 -7.67
N ASP A 444 16.81 22.91 -6.93
CA ASP A 444 16.82 21.55 -6.43
C ASP A 444 16.10 21.46 -5.09
N MET A 445 15.26 20.44 -4.97
CA MET A 445 14.75 19.94 -3.71
C MET A 445 15.60 18.75 -3.27
N LYS A 446 16.25 18.85 -2.11
CA LYS A 446 17.15 17.82 -1.59
C LYS A 446 16.68 17.30 -0.25
N ILE A 447 16.92 16.02 0.00
CA ILE A 447 16.64 15.33 1.27
C ILE A 447 17.97 14.90 1.87
N TYR A 448 18.25 15.33 3.11
CA TYR A 448 19.42 14.91 3.88
C TYR A 448 18.99 14.12 5.12
N ASN A 449 19.82 13.16 5.56
CA ASN A 449 19.64 12.55 6.89
C ASN A 449 19.73 13.60 8.00
N GLY A 450 19.00 13.41 9.09
CA GLY A 450 19.04 14.29 10.24
C GLY A 450 18.91 13.55 11.57
N SER A 451 19.77 13.85 12.53
CA SER A 451 19.69 13.23 13.87
C SER A 451 18.70 13.96 14.78
N SER A 452 18.67 15.29 14.71
CA SER A 452 17.77 16.15 15.51
C SER A 452 17.68 17.54 14.88
N ALA A 453 16.72 18.36 15.31
CA ALA A 453 16.58 19.76 14.88
C ALA A 453 17.81 20.63 15.21
N ALA A 454 18.57 20.26 16.26
CA ALA A 454 19.76 20.97 16.72
C ALA A 454 21.06 20.50 16.06
N SER A 455 20.99 19.50 15.17
CA SER A 455 22.14 18.96 14.47
C SER A 455 22.11 19.39 13.01
N ALA A 456 23.27 19.70 12.43
CA ALA A 456 23.36 20.06 11.02
C ALA A 456 22.83 18.94 10.10
N PRO A 457 22.30 19.28 8.91
CA PRO A 457 21.97 18.30 7.88
C PRO A 457 23.14 17.36 7.57
N GLY A 458 22.84 16.06 7.49
CA GLY A 458 23.80 14.99 7.27
C GLY A 458 24.02 14.66 5.79
N SER A 459 24.11 13.37 5.46
CA SER A 459 24.32 12.91 4.08
C SER A 459 23.07 13.11 3.21
N LEU A 460 23.28 13.46 1.94
CA LEU A 460 22.23 13.54 0.93
C LEU A 460 21.68 12.13 0.64
N ILE A 461 20.37 11.96 0.71
CA ILE A 461 19.66 10.69 0.48
C ILE A 461 18.66 10.73 -0.67
N GLY A 462 18.38 11.91 -1.23
CA GLY A 462 17.61 12.05 -2.46
C GLY A 462 17.51 13.48 -2.94
N SER A 463 17.23 13.67 -4.22
CA SER A 463 17.06 14.98 -4.82
C SER A 463 16.12 14.94 -6.04
N THR A 464 15.47 16.06 -6.32
CA THR A 464 14.74 16.31 -7.57
C THR A 464 14.90 17.78 -7.94
N THR A 465 14.77 18.11 -9.22
CA THR A 465 15.06 19.45 -9.74
C THR A 465 13.82 20.02 -10.44
N SER A 466 13.60 21.31 -10.29
CA SER A 466 12.62 22.04 -11.09
C SER A 466 13.21 23.35 -11.56
N ASN A 467 12.80 23.78 -12.74
CA ASN A 467 13.24 25.06 -13.29
C ASN A 467 12.43 26.21 -12.66
N LEU A 468 13.09 27.35 -12.42
CA LEU A 468 12.49 28.51 -11.77
C LEU A 468 11.28 29.06 -12.55
N SER A 469 11.28 29.02 -13.88
CA SER A 469 10.12 29.46 -14.68
C SER A 469 8.88 28.59 -14.43
N THR A 470 9.07 27.28 -14.20
CA THR A 470 7.98 26.37 -13.85
C THR A 470 7.41 26.67 -12.46
N ILE A 471 8.26 27.04 -11.51
CA ILE A 471 7.85 27.44 -10.16
C ILE A 471 7.11 28.78 -10.20
N ALA A 472 7.62 29.74 -10.97
CA ALA A 472 7.00 31.06 -11.13
C ALA A 472 5.65 31.01 -11.87
N ALA A 473 5.38 29.95 -12.62
CA ALA A 473 4.11 29.74 -13.30
C ALA A 473 2.98 29.20 -12.40
N THR A 474 3.26 28.88 -11.13
CA THR A 474 2.24 28.44 -10.17
C THR A 474 1.27 29.58 -9.85
N THR A 475 -0.03 29.27 -9.85
CA THR A 475 -1.08 30.24 -9.49
C THR A 475 -0.90 30.72 -8.05
N ASN A 476 -0.76 32.03 -7.85
CA ASN A 476 -0.64 32.61 -6.52
C ASN A 476 -1.96 32.49 -5.73
N THR A 477 -1.85 32.27 -4.42
CA THR A 477 -2.99 32.25 -3.48
C THR A 477 -2.86 33.30 -2.37
N THR A 478 -4.01 33.75 -1.86
CA THR A 478 -4.15 34.63 -0.69
C THR A 478 -4.23 33.89 0.62
N SER A 479 -4.40 32.56 0.62
CA SER A 479 -4.50 31.77 1.85
C SER A 479 -3.90 30.38 1.70
N VAL A 480 -3.39 29.88 2.83
CA VAL A 480 -2.93 28.49 3.01
C VAL A 480 -3.49 27.99 4.32
N SER A 481 -4.66 27.36 4.26
CA SER A 481 -5.55 27.08 5.40
C SER A 481 -5.05 25.98 6.34
N TYR A 482 -3.82 25.51 6.14
CA TYR A 482 -3.27 24.28 6.71
C TYR A 482 -1.98 24.46 7.52
N CYS A 483 -1.43 25.67 7.60
CA CYS A 483 -0.27 25.97 8.46
C CYS A 483 -0.70 26.41 9.87
N GLY A 484 -1.49 25.58 10.56
CA GLY A 484 -1.83 25.79 11.97
C GLY A 484 -2.78 26.95 12.27
N ASN A 485 -3.30 27.69 11.29
CA ASN A 485 -4.38 28.63 11.56
C ASN A 485 -5.24 28.83 10.31
N PRO A 486 -6.53 28.51 10.35
CA PRO A 486 -7.48 28.81 9.27
C PRO A 486 -7.72 30.33 9.06
N GLY A 487 -6.88 31.21 9.62
CA GLY A 487 -6.98 32.67 9.54
C GLY A 487 -5.80 33.41 8.89
N LEU A 488 -4.78 32.73 8.36
CA LEU A 488 -3.71 33.39 7.58
C LEU A 488 -4.19 33.71 6.16
N ALA A 489 -4.84 34.86 6.03
CA ALA A 489 -5.16 35.48 4.76
C ALA A 489 -4.18 36.63 4.49
N PHE A 490 -3.55 36.61 3.33
CA PHE A 490 -2.79 37.72 2.78
C PHE A 490 -3.76 38.61 2.00
N GLY A 491 -3.65 39.93 2.17
CA GLY A 491 -4.52 40.87 1.45
C GLY A 491 -4.33 40.86 -0.08
N VAL A 492 -3.31 40.16 -0.57
CA VAL A 492 -2.94 40.00 -1.98
C VAL A 492 -2.43 38.57 -2.23
N PRO A 493 -2.61 37.99 -3.44
CA PRO A 493 -2.19 36.63 -3.75
C PRO A 493 -0.66 36.60 -3.94
N VAL A 494 0.06 36.35 -2.85
CA VAL A 494 1.54 36.40 -2.81
C VAL A 494 2.18 35.06 -2.43
N ILE A 495 1.38 34.01 -2.24
CA ILE A 495 1.89 32.68 -1.94
C ILE A 495 1.91 31.84 -3.21
N MET A 496 3.07 31.29 -3.55
CA MET A 496 3.29 30.33 -4.64
C MET A 496 3.60 28.94 -4.07
N PRO A 497 2.59 28.08 -3.88
CA PRO A 497 2.82 26.71 -3.43
C PRO A 497 3.31 25.83 -4.59
N TYR A 498 4.53 25.32 -4.50
CA TYR A 498 5.10 24.45 -5.52
C TYR A 498 5.39 23.06 -4.97
N LYS A 499 5.00 22.01 -5.70
CA LYS A 499 5.26 20.61 -5.31
C LYS A 499 6.42 20.04 -6.13
N PHE A 500 7.50 19.72 -5.46
CA PHE A 500 8.56 18.87 -5.99
C PHE A 500 8.12 17.40 -5.89
N ILE A 501 8.31 16.64 -6.96
CA ILE A 501 8.00 15.21 -7.02
C ILE A 501 9.28 14.42 -7.23
N PHE A 502 9.48 13.38 -6.44
CA PHE A 502 10.59 12.44 -6.64
C PHE A 502 10.13 11.32 -7.58
N SER A 503 10.81 11.18 -8.71
CA SER A 503 10.54 10.10 -9.69
C SER A 503 10.74 8.71 -9.08
N SER A 504 11.63 8.60 -8.09
CA SER A 504 11.78 7.46 -7.20
C SER A 504 11.65 7.95 -5.76
N PRO A 505 10.63 7.51 -4.98
CA PRO A 505 10.46 7.93 -3.60
C PRO A 505 11.72 7.66 -2.75
N VAL A 506 12.04 8.60 -1.87
CA VAL A 506 13.24 8.53 -1.01
C VAL A 506 12.85 7.87 0.31
N ASN A 507 13.59 6.88 0.79
CA ASN A 507 13.29 6.27 2.10
C ASN A 507 13.45 7.32 3.22
N ALA A 508 12.40 7.55 4.01
CA ALA A 508 12.47 8.47 5.13
C ALA A 508 13.15 7.78 6.34
N PRO A 509 14.13 8.40 7.01
CA PRO A 509 14.80 7.82 8.16
C PRO A 509 13.83 7.56 9.31
N THR A 510 13.82 6.35 9.87
CA THR A 510 12.91 5.98 10.98
C THR A 510 13.43 6.36 12.36
N SER A 511 14.67 6.83 12.46
CA SER A 511 15.30 7.34 13.68
C SER A 511 15.83 8.75 13.45
N GLY A 512 15.70 9.63 14.44
CA GLY A 512 16.05 11.04 14.33
C GLY A 512 15.05 11.81 13.45
N GLY A 513 15.29 11.82 12.15
CA GLY A 513 14.50 12.54 11.16
C GLY A 513 15.25 12.75 9.83
N PHE A 514 14.83 13.74 9.07
CA PHE A 514 15.53 14.21 7.88
C PHE A 514 15.40 15.72 7.72
N PHE A 515 16.20 16.28 6.83
CA PHE A 515 16.06 17.66 6.35
C PHE A 515 15.57 17.66 4.91
N ALA A 516 14.56 18.48 4.62
CA ALA A 516 14.20 18.83 3.26
C ALA A 516 14.72 20.23 2.95
N SER A 517 15.45 20.42 1.86
CA SER A 517 16.07 21.70 1.49
C SER A 517 15.77 22.14 0.08
N VAL A 518 15.79 23.46 -0.12
CA VAL A 518 15.67 24.14 -1.41
C VAL A 518 16.98 24.85 -1.69
N THR A 519 17.54 24.64 -2.89
CA THR A 519 18.69 25.42 -3.34
C THR A 519 18.28 26.83 -3.75
N LEU A 520 19.11 27.80 -3.42
CA LEU A 520 18.94 29.17 -3.86
C LEU A 520 19.63 29.35 -5.22
N PRO A 521 18.96 29.99 -6.20
CA PRO A 521 19.60 30.35 -7.46
C PRO A 521 20.88 31.15 -7.26
N ASN A 522 21.87 30.90 -8.10
CA ASN A 522 23.16 31.61 -8.10
C ASN A 522 23.37 32.45 -9.37
N ILE A 523 22.38 32.47 -10.26
CA ILE A 523 22.38 33.33 -11.46
C ILE A 523 21.89 34.71 -11.03
N PRO A 524 22.65 35.79 -11.30
CA PRO A 524 22.20 37.15 -11.01
C PRO A 524 20.83 37.43 -11.63
N GLY A 525 19.90 37.94 -10.83
CA GLY A 525 18.54 38.25 -11.26
C GLY A 525 17.52 37.12 -11.06
N ASP A 526 17.95 35.89 -10.76
CA ASP A 526 17.07 34.80 -10.33
C ASP A 526 17.03 34.73 -8.79
N THR A 527 15.83 34.72 -8.21
CA THR A 527 15.65 34.67 -6.75
C THR A 527 14.51 33.71 -6.40
N VAL A 528 14.69 32.96 -5.30
CA VAL A 528 13.58 32.27 -4.62
C VAL A 528 13.51 32.73 -3.18
N VAL A 529 12.29 32.79 -2.65
CA VAL A 529 12.03 33.12 -1.24
C VAL A 529 11.02 32.12 -0.71
N VAL A 530 11.36 31.38 0.34
CA VAL A 530 10.50 30.42 1.03
C VAL A 530 9.81 31.13 2.18
N PHE A 531 8.53 30.86 2.46
CA PHE A 531 7.90 31.41 3.66
C PHE A 531 8.52 30.83 4.93
N ASP A 532 8.63 31.64 5.98
CA ASP A 532 9.14 31.21 7.28
C ASP A 532 8.29 31.73 8.45
N LYS A 533 8.44 31.07 9.60
CA LYS A 533 8.00 31.57 10.89
C LYS A 533 9.19 32.10 11.67
N MET A 534 9.31 33.40 11.73
CA MET A 534 10.25 34.09 12.60
C MET A 534 9.61 34.34 13.99
N THR A 535 9.65 33.34 14.88
CA THR A 535 9.19 33.27 16.31
C THR A 535 8.56 31.91 16.62
N GLY A 536 9.08 30.83 16.03
CA GLY A 536 8.65 29.46 16.35
C GLY A 536 8.78 29.09 17.83
N SER A 537 8.02 28.08 18.27
CA SER A 537 8.22 27.45 19.59
C SER A 537 9.52 26.64 19.65
N SER A 538 10.05 26.23 18.49
CA SER A 538 11.33 25.51 18.33
C SER A 538 12.03 25.93 17.03
N ASN A 539 13.36 25.87 16.97
CA ASN A 539 14.14 26.14 15.74
C ASN A 539 14.35 24.84 14.96
N THR A 540 13.89 24.80 13.71
CA THR A 540 14.08 23.67 12.78
C THR A 540 14.67 24.10 11.44
N GLY A 541 14.78 25.41 11.21
CA GLY A 541 15.38 26.01 10.02
C GLY A 541 16.91 26.04 10.08
N TRP A 542 17.52 25.65 8.97
CA TRP A 542 18.95 25.67 8.71
C TRP A 542 19.24 26.35 7.36
N GLU A 543 20.43 26.93 7.24
CA GLU A 543 20.91 27.51 6.00
C GLU A 543 22.34 27.04 5.71
N LYS A 544 22.64 26.82 4.43
CA LYS A 544 23.98 26.49 3.96
C LYS A 544 24.62 27.74 3.40
N TRP A 545 25.78 28.13 3.91
CA TRP A 545 26.50 29.30 3.43
C TRP A 545 27.36 28.99 2.20
N SER A 546 27.91 30.04 1.59
CA SER A 546 28.79 29.96 0.41
C SER A 546 30.04 29.11 0.62
N ASP A 547 30.48 28.92 1.86
CA ASP A 547 31.60 28.04 2.24
C ASP A 547 31.20 26.56 2.40
N ASN A 548 29.96 26.21 2.04
CA ASN A 548 29.35 24.88 2.20
C ASN A 548 29.11 24.42 3.65
N SER A 549 29.29 25.28 4.64
CA SER A 549 28.96 24.95 6.02
C SER A 549 27.47 25.20 6.33
N TRP A 550 26.93 24.38 7.23
CA TRP A 550 25.54 24.44 7.67
C TRP A 550 25.43 25.23 8.97
N HIS A 551 24.48 26.16 9.02
CA HIS A 551 24.21 26.99 10.18
C HIS A 551 22.75 26.88 10.60
N ASP A 552 22.54 26.67 11.90
CA ASP A 552 21.26 26.85 12.55
C ASP A 552 20.81 28.31 12.36
N MET A 553 19.63 28.51 11.77
CA MET A 553 19.17 29.86 11.40
C MET A 553 18.99 30.76 12.63
N LYS A 554 18.66 30.20 13.79
CA LYS A 554 18.61 30.96 15.04
C LYS A 554 19.94 31.63 15.32
N THR A 555 21.03 30.89 15.29
CA THR A 555 22.39 31.36 15.58
C THR A 555 22.87 32.31 14.51
N ALA A 556 22.70 31.96 13.23
CA ALA A 556 23.09 32.81 12.11
C ALA A 556 22.41 34.19 12.16
N TRP A 557 21.17 34.24 12.68
CA TRP A 557 20.39 35.47 12.80
C TRP A 557 20.41 36.09 14.20
N GLY A 558 21.43 35.79 15.03
CA GLY A 558 21.70 36.49 16.28
C GLY A 558 21.00 35.94 17.52
N GLY A 559 20.53 34.70 17.48
CA GLY A 559 20.12 33.89 18.64
C GLY A 559 18.75 34.21 19.25
N THR A 560 18.08 35.27 18.81
CA THR A 560 16.88 35.81 19.47
C THR A 560 15.56 35.18 18.98
N ARG A 561 15.58 34.48 17.85
CA ARG A 561 14.38 34.02 17.16
C ARG A 561 14.56 32.57 16.70
N ASN A 562 13.49 31.79 16.78
CA ASN A 562 13.43 30.46 16.19
C ASN A 562 12.78 30.55 14.81
N PHE A 563 13.28 29.75 13.87
CA PHE A 563 12.86 29.68 12.48
C PHE A 563 12.30 28.30 12.16
N ASN A 564 11.18 28.29 11.45
CA ASN A 564 10.59 27.11 10.81
C ASN A 564 10.25 27.51 9.37
N LEU A 565 10.74 26.76 8.39
CA LEU A 565 10.50 27.05 6.98
C LEU A 565 9.26 26.30 6.47
N ALA A 566 8.56 26.89 5.52
CA ALA A 566 7.39 26.31 4.87
C ALA A 566 7.79 25.27 3.79
N ILE A 567 8.56 24.26 4.21
CA ILE A 567 9.00 23.12 3.41
C ILE A 567 8.32 21.86 3.98
N LEU A 568 7.39 21.30 3.20
CA LEU A 568 6.35 20.38 3.67
C LEU A 568 6.49 19.02 2.97
N PRO A 569 7.16 18.02 3.56
CA PRO A 569 7.33 16.73 2.91
C PRO A 569 6.03 15.95 2.82
N ILE A 570 5.88 15.23 1.71
CA ILE A 570 4.82 14.25 1.48
C ILE A 570 5.39 12.90 1.81
N ILE A 571 5.07 12.44 3.03
CA ILE A 571 5.39 11.09 3.49
C ILE A 571 4.27 10.14 3.08
N ASP A 572 4.64 9.18 2.26
CA ASP A 572 3.88 7.98 1.96
C ASP A 572 4.51 6.80 2.72
N CYS A 573 3.95 5.62 2.56
CA CYS A 573 4.61 4.38 2.96
C CYS A 573 4.84 3.50 1.73
N ALA A 574 5.94 2.76 1.72
CA ALA A 574 6.29 1.84 0.65
C ALA A 574 5.35 0.62 0.68
N THR A 575 4.14 0.76 0.17
CA THR A 575 3.34 -0.37 -0.32
C THR A 575 3.68 -0.58 -1.79
N GLY A 576 3.96 -1.83 -2.18
CA GLY A 576 4.55 -2.18 -3.48
C GLY A 576 3.68 -1.95 -4.72
N VAL A 577 2.55 -1.24 -4.62
CA VAL A 577 1.66 -0.96 -5.75
C VAL A 577 1.21 0.50 -5.71
N ARG A 578 1.80 1.34 -6.57
CA ARG A 578 1.24 2.65 -6.90
C ARG A 578 0.39 2.52 -8.16
N GLU A 579 -0.85 3.02 -8.12
CA GLU A 579 -1.55 3.37 -9.34
C GLU A 579 -0.77 4.48 -10.04
N ASN A 580 0.01 4.11 -11.07
CA ASN A 580 0.76 5.06 -11.87
C ASN A 580 -0.15 5.69 -12.94
N SER A 581 -1.10 6.52 -12.50
CA SER A 581 -1.79 7.42 -13.42
C SER A 581 -1.29 8.85 -13.22
N VAL A 582 -1.15 9.59 -14.32
CA VAL A 582 -0.70 10.99 -14.33
C VAL A 582 -1.58 11.82 -13.40
N LEU A 583 -2.90 11.58 -13.41
CA LEU A 583 -3.86 12.24 -12.52
C LEU A 583 -3.66 11.86 -11.04
N ASN A 584 -3.34 10.60 -10.72
CA ASN A 584 -3.13 10.16 -9.34
C ASN A 584 -1.86 10.76 -8.70
N ASN A 585 -0.81 10.96 -9.50
CA ASN A 585 0.43 11.63 -9.06
C ASN A 585 0.24 13.15 -8.94
N ALA A 586 -0.58 13.73 -9.83
CA ALA A 586 -0.81 15.15 -9.87
C ALA A 586 -1.76 15.66 -8.77
N VAL A 587 -2.62 14.80 -8.21
CA VAL A 587 -3.59 15.18 -7.16
C VAL A 587 -3.11 14.71 -5.78
N SER A 588 -3.16 15.59 -4.78
CA SER A 588 -2.84 15.28 -3.38
C SER A 588 -3.82 15.97 -2.43
N LEU A 589 -4.13 15.34 -1.29
CA LEU A 589 -5.02 15.91 -0.28
C LEU A 589 -4.23 16.35 0.95
N PHE A 590 -4.53 17.54 1.48
CA PHE A 590 -3.77 18.08 2.61
C PHE A 590 -4.53 19.09 3.51
N PRO A 591 -4.46 19.01 4.86
CA PRO A 591 -3.88 17.93 5.66
C PRO A 591 -4.79 16.70 5.67
N ASN A 592 -4.24 15.53 6.00
CA ASN A 592 -5.00 14.29 6.12
C ASN A 592 -4.35 13.36 7.17
N PRO A 593 -4.91 13.24 8.40
CA PRO A 593 -6.24 13.72 8.79
C PRO A 593 -6.39 15.26 8.87
N SER A 594 -7.62 15.74 8.75
CA SER A 594 -8.01 17.17 8.81
C SER A 594 -9.06 17.40 9.91
N ASN A 595 -9.12 18.61 10.47
CA ASN A 595 -10.16 19.00 11.44
C ASN A 595 -11.44 19.54 10.77
N GLY A 596 -11.60 19.36 9.45
CA GLY A 596 -12.73 19.84 8.68
C GLY A 596 -12.35 20.63 7.44
N ASN A 597 -11.23 21.37 7.45
CA ASN A 597 -10.71 22.04 6.25
C ASN A 597 -9.50 21.32 5.70
N PHE A 598 -9.54 20.98 4.42
CA PHE A 598 -8.41 20.40 3.72
C PHE A 598 -8.35 20.96 2.30
N ASN A 599 -7.31 20.59 1.57
CA ASN A 599 -7.00 21.14 0.27
C ASN A 599 -6.78 20.01 -0.71
N VAL A 600 -7.24 20.23 -1.93
CA VAL A 600 -6.92 19.44 -3.10
C VAL A 600 -5.82 20.18 -3.84
N ILE A 601 -4.61 19.64 -3.76
CA ILE A 601 -3.43 20.15 -4.47
C ILE A 601 -3.36 19.43 -5.82
N THR A 602 -3.24 20.19 -6.90
CA THR A 602 -3.09 19.68 -8.25
C THR A 602 -1.76 20.16 -8.85
N THR A 603 -1.12 19.32 -9.65
CA THR A 603 0.18 19.58 -10.28
C THR A 603 0.23 19.00 -11.70
N PHE A 604 -0.69 19.45 -12.54
CA PHE A 604 -0.78 18.98 -13.91
C PHE A 604 0.29 19.62 -14.80
N ALA A 605 0.91 18.80 -15.65
CA ALA A 605 1.90 19.26 -16.62
C ALA A 605 1.28 20.21 -17.66
N THR A 606 -0.01 20.04 -17.95
CA THR A 606 -0.81 20.91 -18.83
C THR A 606 -2.08 21.33 -18.11
N SER A 607 -2.51 22.57 -18.37
CA SER A 607 -3.76 23.11 -17.81
C SER A 607 -4.98 22.29 -18.28
N GLN A 608 -5.89 21.96 -17.36
CA GLN A 608 -7.07 21.14 -17.62
C GLN A 608 -8.27 21.51 -16.72
N ASN A 609 -9.48 21.16 -17.15
CA ASN A 609 -10.70 21.40 -16.37
C ASN A 609 -10.97 20.21 -15.45
N ILE A 610 -11.16 20.45 -14.16
CA ILE A 610 -11.39 19.40 -13.17
C ILE A 610 -12.69 19.59 -12.39
N VAL A 611 -13.23 18.48 -11.90
CA VAL A 611 -14.34 18.45 -10.94
C VAL A 611 -13.87 17.74 -9.68
N ILE A 612 -14.01 18.40 -8.54
CA ILE A 612 -13.73 17.85 -7.22
C ILE A 612 -15.07 17.50 -6.58
N THR A 613 -15.22 16.28 -6.10
CA THR A 613 -16.42 15.83 -5.37
C THR A 613 -16.00 15.07 -4.12
N VAL A 614 -16.63 15.34 -2.98
CA VAL A 614 -16.38 14.61 -1.73
C VAL A 614 -17.61 13.81 -1.35
N TYR A 615 -17.40 12.54 -1.07
CA TYR A 615 -18.40 11.61 -0.60
C TYR A 615 -18.14 11.21 0.85
N ASN A 616 -19.18 11.08 1.66
CA ASN A 616 -19.08 10.35 2.92
C ASN A 616 -19.08 8.83 2.67
N MET A 617 -18.88 8.02 3.72
CA MET A 617 -18.88 6.55 3.59
C MET A 617 -20.24 5.95 3.18
N LEU A 618 -21.33 6.71 3.25
CA LEU A 618 -22.64 6.31 2.74
C LEU A 618 -22.81 6.62 1.24
N GLY A 619 -21.77 7.15 0.58
CA GLY A 619 -21.80 7.56 -0.82
C GLY A 619 -22.52 8.87 -1.09
N GLN A 620 -22.90 9.62 -0.05
CA GLN A 620 -23.58 10.90 -0.21
C GLN A 620 -22.55 11.99 -0.58
N ASN A 621 -22.86 12.77 -1.61
CA ASN A 621 -22.07 13.95 -1.98
C ASN A 621 -22.25 15.04 -0.91
N VAL A 622 -21.16 15.36 -0.21
CA VAL A 622 -21.12 16.40 0.83
C VAL A 622 -20.42 17.69 0.36
N TYR A 623 -19.77 17.66 -0.81
CA TYR A 623 -19.09 18.79 -1.42
C TYR A 623 -18.87 18.56 -2.91
N SER A 624 -19.06 19.57 -3.76
CA SER A 624 -18.64 19.52 -5.15
C SER A 624 -18.25 20.89 -5.69
N ASN A 625 -17.17 20.96 -6.48
CA ASN A 625 -16.71 22.18 -7.13
C ASN A 625 -16.08 21.87 -8.49
N LYS A 626 -16.27 22.75 -9.47
CA LYS A 626 -15.68 22.66 -10.80
C LYS A 626 -14.67 23.78 -11.00
N LEU A 627 -13.45 23.43 -11.35
CA LEU A 627 -12.37 24.37 -11.63
C LEU A 627 -11.96 24.27 -13.09
N ASN A 628 -11.78 25.41 -13.75
CA ASN A 628 -11.38 25.46 -15.16
C ASN A 628 -9.94 25.93 -15.30
N ASN A 629 -9.24 25.45 -16.33
CA ASN A 629 -7.86 25.80 -16.66
C ASN A 629 -6.88 25.61 -15.48
N VAL A 630 -7.02 24.51 -14.76
CA VAL A 630 -6.16 24.15 -13.62
C VAL A 630 -4.91 23.45 -14.11
N SER A 631 -3.73 23.99 -13.79
CA SER A 631 -2.45 23.28 -13.92
C SER A 631 -1.91 22.94 -12.53
N GLN A 632 -1.22 23.88 -11.90
CA GLN A 632 -0.81 23.82 -10.50
C GLN A 632 -1.73 24.72 -9.66
N THR A 633 -2.60 24.12 -8.85
CA THR A 633 -3.47 24.86 -7.93
C THR A 633 -3.64 24.16 -6.59
N ILE A 634 -3.90 24.96 -5.57
CA ILE A 634 -4.40 24.50 -4.28
C ILE A 634 -5.86 24.95 -4.17
N HIS A 635 -6.76 23.99 -3.99
CA HIS A 635 -8.18 24.26 -3.82
C HIS A 635 -8.66 23.85 -2.45
N GLU A 636 -9.19 24.79 -1.66
CA GLU A 636 -9.70 24.52 -0.33
C GLU A 636 -11.09 23.86 -0.36
N VAL A 637 -11.27 22.87 0.50
CA VAL A 637 -12.52 22.16 0.77
C VAL A 637 -12.84 22.31 2.25
N ASP A 638 -13.98 22.94 2.54
CA ASP A 638 -14.49 23.14 3.91
C ASP A 638 -15.61 22.13 4.21
N LEU A 639 -15.31 21.20 5.11
CA LEU A 639 -16.21 20.22 5.70
C LEU A 639 -16.29 20.37 7.23
N LYS A 640 -16.04 21.56 7.81
CA LYS A 640 -16.12 21.79 9.27
C LYS A 640 -17.45 21.36 9.86
N ASN A 641 -18.53 21.41 9.09
CA ASN A 641 -19.88 21.04 9.55
C ASN A 641 -20.19 19.54 9.39
N GLN A 642 -19.32 18.74 8.77
CA GLN A 642 -19.51 17.31 8.56
C GLN A 642 -18.98 16.49 9.76
N ALA A 643 -19.50 15.28 10.01
CA ALA A 643 -19.06 14.46 11.15
C ALA A 643 -17.58 14.02 11.03
N GLY A 644 -16.92 13.74 12.16
CA GLY A 644 -15.61 13.08 12.13
C GLY A 644 -15.74 11.68 11.50
N GLY A 645 -14.75 11.27 10.70
CA GLY A 645 -14.82 10.00 9.97
C GLY A 645 -14.06 10.02 8.65
N VAL A 646 -14.24 8.96 7.85
CA VAL A 646 -13.58 8.81 6.55
C VAL A 646 -14.46 9.39 5.43
N TYR A 647 -13.84 10.04 4.47
CA TYR A 647 -14.44 10.63 3.27
C TYR A 647 -13.63 10.23 2.03
N LEU A 648 -14.28 10.19 0.88
CA LEU A 648 -13.66 9.92 -0.41
C LEU A 648 -13.70 11.19 -1.26
N VAL A 649 -12.54 11.71 -1.64
CA VAL A 649 -12.39 12.88 -2.51
C VAL A 649 -12.10 12.39 -3.92
N GLU A 650 -13.09 12.49 -4.79
CA GLU A 650 -12.95 12.24 -6.22
C GLU A 650 -12.50 13.52 -6.93
N VAL A 651 -11.45 13.43 -7.76
CA VAL A 651 -11.04 14.48 -8.70
C VAL A 651 -11.09 13.91 -10.10
N LYS A 652 -11.94 14.50 -10.95
CA LYS A 652 -12.17 14.08 -12.33
C LYS A 652 -11.62 15.11 -13.31
N SER A 653 -10.86 14.66 -14.31
CA SER A 653 -10.44 15.47 -15.46
C SER A 653 -10.82 14.74 -16.75
N GLY A 654 -11.79 15.28 -17.50
CA GLY A 654 -12.32 14.60 -18.69
C GLY A 654 -12.90 13.22 -18.36
N THR A 655 -12.32 12.16 -18.93
CA THR A 655 -12.68 10.76 -18.68
C THR A 655 -11.90 10.12 -17.52
N GLU A 656 -10.77 10.72 -17.12
CA GLU A 656 -9.95 10.23 -16.03
C GLU A 656 -10.50 10.69 -14.68
N LYS A 657 -10.39 9.82 -13.66
CA LYS A 657 -10.70 10.18 -12.28
C LYS A 657 -9.71 9.55 -11.32
N VAL A 658 -9.47 10.23 -10.22
CA VAL A 658 -8.74 9.70 -9.06
C VAL A 658 -9.60 9.86 -7.82
N VAL A 659 -9.59 8.85 -6.95
CA VAL A 659 -10.25 8.93 -5.64
C VAL A 659 -9.17 8.87 -4.57
N LYS A 660 -9.18 9.85 -3.66
CA LYS A 660 -8.27 9.95 -2.53
C LYS A 660 -9.06 9.88 -1.24
N ARG A 661 -8.55 9.14 -0.25
CA ARG A 661 -9.17 9.03 1.07
C ARG A 661 -8.83 10.24 1.93
N MET A 662 -9.81 10.87 2.56
CA MET A 662 -9.67 11.96 3.54
C MET A 662 -10.20 11.51 4.90
N ILE A 663 -9.49 11.79 5.98
CA ILE A 663 -9.91 11.48 7.35
C ILE A 663 -10.22 12.82 8.03
N LEU A 664 -11.44 13.00 8.52
CA LEU A 664 -11.77 14.11 9.41
C LEU A 664 -11.64 13.66 10.86
N ASN A 665 -10.70 14.26 11.59
CA ASN A 665 -10.47 14.02 13.02
C ASN A 665 -10.92 15.27 13.78
N LYS A 666 -12.04 15.17 14.50
CA LYS A 666 -12.66 16.29 15.21
C LYS A 666 -12.38 16.22 16.70
#